data_AF-A0A2M7V183-F1
#
_entry.id   AF-A0A2M7V183-F1
#
_cell.length_a   1.000
_cell.length_b   1.000
_cell.length_c   1.000
_cell.angle_alpha   90.00
_cell.angle_beta   90.00
_cell.angle_gamma   90.00
#
_symmetry.space_group_name_H-M   'P 1'
#
loop_
_entity.id
_entity.type
_entity.pdbx_description
1 polymer ?
#
loop_
_entity_poly.entity_id
_entity_poly.type
_entity_poly.pdbx_seq_one_letter_code
_entity_poly.pdbx_strand_id
1 'polypeptide(L)'
;MYLDRLEIIGFKSFAQKTTVIFPKPKNNNFGITAVVGPNGSGKSNIVDAIAWGLGEQSLKTLRSKNFENIFSETATGKNREAKVDLFFSNEKGEPEFEISRHLFRTGENEYLINSDKVKLGDVIFLLAQHNFGQKSYSFVNQGMTDAILKSSSEERQVFFNEATGIEQYMIKRNEAIRKIVKSQKNLDNALIALAELTPHLNSLKRQMNKLQKRQILEKELRSLQKTYYGEIWQELNAQIISKKQGLEKKTSFKKEIENNLSGFKAKIEEFGKEEIDKNYFNKQEKYQELLEIKNDYFKKQTFLEFEIKQVQKRGKGDEQIEITAETKKILGGLKEMKDFVLKLKEEKDILKIKELVQAISLKLEDLINCFKENKENFSGDLENKTKECEEIKTKIESLSEEIKKINQELSQFLSEEKAKRGKILEEQKEIEKYQNQLNIIDNEINEIKIETARIETRKDDLEKEIIEETGSLEILKEKEADELRPNREKLDQIKKMKHQLEMIGGIDPEVEKEHKIALERFNFLSSQTEDLKESIKSLKEIIYKLEEKIKIQFKENFTKINKEFDRFFKILFGGGGAKIKLEEISKNLEKEITSQQEAIEEVEETKLIEQKEYDIEILAEPPGKKIKNIEMLSGGEKALTSLGLICAIISINKPPFVILDEADAALDEKNSDRFAKIIKELVQRTQFILISHNPVVMEIADVLYGATMERGGSTKLISMKLE
;
A
#
# COMPACT_ATOMS: atom_id res chain seq x y z
N MET A 1 62.29 -8.58 28.39
CA MET A 1 61.13 -8.72 29.30
C MET A 1 61.50 -9.67 30.42
N TYR A 2 61.10 -9.39 31.67
CA TYR A 2 61.28 -10.26 32.84
C TYR A 2 60.07 -10.14 33.79
N LEU A 3 59.88 -11.10 34.70
CA LEU A 3 58.88 -11.01 35.77
C LEU A 3 59.45 -10.12 36.89
N ASP A 4 58.87 -8.95 37.15
CA ASP A 4 59.37 -7.98 38.14
C ASP A 4 58.79 -8.25 39.53
N ARG A 5 57.48 -8.55 39.59
CA ARG A 5 56.77 -8.81 40.84
C ARG A 5 55.67 -9.85 40.67
N LEU A 6 55.48 -10.66 41.70
CA LEU A 6 54.36 -11.57 41.88
C LEU A 6 53.63 -11.18 43.16
N GLU A 7 52.31 -11.02 43.10
CA GLU A 7 51.45 -10.84 44.27
C GLU A 7 50.47 -12.01 44.39
N ILE A 8 50.38 -12.59 45.59
CA ILE A 8 49.54 -13.76 45.89
C ILE A 8 48.64 -13.41 47.08
N ILE A 9 47.33 -13.67 46.94
CA ILE A 9 46.33 -13.47 48.00
C ILE A 9 45.36 -14.66 48.00
N GLY A 10 45.16 -15.32 49.15
CA GLY A 10 44.15 -16.36 49.33
C GLY A 10 44.39 -17.66 48.56
N PHE A 11 45.56 -17.84 47.93
CA PHE A 11 45.91 -19.01 47.13
C PHE A 11 46.71 -20.04 47.96
N LYS A 12 46.22 -21.27 48.07
CA LYS A 12 46.83 -22.38 48.81
C LYS A 12 47.33 -21.98 50.21
N SER A 13 48.63 -22.02 50.49
CA SER A 13 49.19 -21.67 51.80
C SER A 13 49.35 -20.15 52.01
N PHE A 14 49.09 -19.30 51.00
CA PHE A 14 49.23 -17.84 51.08
C PHE A 14 47.91 -17.18 51.52
N ALA A 15 47.59 -17.30 52.81
CA ALA A 15 46.37 -16.72 53.38
C ALA A 15 46.34 -15.17 53.37
N GLN A 16 47.51 -14.54 53.54
CA GLN A 16 47.69 -13.09 53.54
C GLN A 16 48.40 -12.63 52.26
N LYS A 17 48.25 -11.34 51.91
CA LYS A 17 48.93 -10.76 50.74
C LYS A 17 50.44 -10.95 50.86
N THR A 18 50.98 -11.73 49.95
CA THR A 18 52.41 -12.06 49.87
C THR A 18 52.94 -11.53 48.55
N THR A 19 54.04 -10.75 48.61
CA THR A 19 54.65 -10.14 47.42
C THR A 19 56.08 -10.65 47.28
N VAL A 20 56.39 -11.23 46.12
CA VAL A 20 57.75 -11.63 45.70
C VAL A 20 58.24 -10.60 44.70
N ILE A 21 59.45 -10.07 44.91
CA ILE A 21 60.09 -9.07 44.06
C ILE A 21 61.34 -9.71 43.48
N PHE A 22 61.39 -9.84 42.16
CA PHE A 22 62.50 -10.51 41.51
C PHE A 22 63.63 -9.51 41.20
N PRO A 23 64.89 -9.97 41.16
CA PRO A 23 66.04 -9.15 40.78
C PRO A 23 65.88 -8.57 39.37
N LYS A 24 66.03 -7.23 39.27
CA LYS A 24 66.11 -6.52 37.99
C LYS A 24 67.39 -6.91 37.24
N PRO A 25 67.40 -6.91 35.89
CA PRO A 25 68.60 -7.16 35.11
C PRO A 25 69.77 -6.22 35.50
N LYS A 26 70.98 -6.77 35.55
CA LYS A 26 72.23 -6.05 35.86
C LYS A 26 73.36 -6.59 35.00
N ASN A 27 74.25 -5.72 34.52
CA ASN A 27 75.45 -6.11 33.76
C ASN A 27 75.18 -7.07 32.58
N ASN A 28 74.08 -6.83 31.83
CA ASN A 28 73.56 -7.69 30.75
C ASN A 28 73.15 -9.12 31.16
N ASN A 29 73.05 -9.41 32.45
CA ASN A 29 72.44 -10.62 32.99
C ASN A 29 71.03 -10.32 33.51
N PHE A 30 70.09 -11.23 33.28
CA PHE A 30 68.89 -11.33 34.09
C PHE A 30 69.25 -11.86 35.48
N GLY A 31 68.34 -11.78 36.44
CA GLY A 31 68.62 -12.27 37.80
C GLY A 31 68.20 -13.72 38.02
N ILE A 32 68.91 -14.39 38.93
CA ILE A 32 68.61 -15.73 39.45
C ILE A 32 68.00 -15.58 40.85
N THR A 33 66.80 -16.13 41.03
CA THR A 33 66.10 -16.18 42.31
C THR A 33 66.02 -17.61 42.80
N ALA A 34 66.52 -17.92 43.99
CA ALA A 34 66.39 -19.23 44.60
C ALA A 34 65.39 -19.21 45.77
N VAL A 35 64.40 -20.09 45.75
CA VAL A 35 63.43 -20.28 46.84
C VAL A 35 63.83 -21.52 47.64
N VAL A 36 64.02 -21.35 48.94
CA VAL A 36 64.55 -22.37 49.86
C VAL A 36 63.69 -22.47 51.11
N GLY A 37 63.73 -23.58 51.83
CA GLY A 37 62.93 -23.77 53.05
C GLY A 37 62.60 -25.24 53.31
N PRO A 38 62.09 -25.58 54.52
CA PRO A 38 61.76 -26.96 54.87
C PRO A 38 60.61 -27.51 54.04
N ASN A 39 60.46 -28.83 54.01
CA ASN A 39 59.35 -29.49 53.31
C ASN A 39 58.01 -29.08 53.93
N GLY A 40 56.99 -28.90 53.08
CA GLY A 40 55.67 -28.40 53.49
C GLY A 40 55.55 -26.88 53.71
N SER A 41 56.66 -26.11 53.65
CA SER A 41 56.64 -24.64 53.81
C SER A 41 55.92 -23.86 52.71
N GLY A 42 55.52 -24.50 51.61
CA GLY A 42 54.81 -23.87 50.49
C GLY A 42 55.68 -23.30 49.39
N LYS A 43 57.00 -23.61 49.33
CA LYS A 43 57.91 -23.20 48.24
C LYS A 43 57.26 -23.41 46.85
N SER A 44 56.86 -24.65 46.57
CA SER A 44 56.34 -25.04 45.26
C SER A 44 54.92 -24.52 44.98
N ASN A 45 54.19 -24.05 46.01
CA ASN A 45 52.94 -23.31 45.82
C ASN A 45 53.18 -21.95 45.13
N ILE A 46 54.41 -21.40 45.14
CA ILE A 46 54.78 -20.22 44.33
C ILE A 46 54.77 -20.57 42.85
N VAL A 47 55.31 -21.74 42.47
CA VAL A 47 55.29 -22.23 41.07
C VAL A 47 53.86 -22.47 40.62
N ASP A 48 53.07 -23.13 41.47
CA ASP A 48 51.64 -23.35 41.21
C ASP A 48 50.88 -22.02 41.07
N ALA A 49 51.21 -21.00 41.87
CA ALA A 49 50.59 -19.68 41.77
C ALA A 49 50.93 -18.99 40.43
N ILE A 50 52.20 -19.00 40.02
CA ILE A 50 52.63 -18.41 38.74
C ILE A 50 51.97 -19.15 37.56
N ALA A 51 52.06 -20.47 37.52
CA ALA A 51 51.44 -21.30 36.48
C ALA A 51 49.92 -21.10 36.41
N TRP A 52 49.25 -20.99 37.56
CA TRP A 52 47.82 -20.72 37.65
C TRP A 52 47.45 -19.31 37.17
N GLY A 53 48.22 -18.28 37.55
CA GLY A 53 48.04 -16.90 37.11
C GLY A 53 48.15 -16.73 35.60
N LEU A 54 49.08 -17.46 34.98
CA LEU A 54 49.24 -17.55 33.53
C LEU A 54 48.10 -18.32 32.83
N GLY A 55 47.26 -19.00 33.61
CA GLY A 55 46.00 -19.58 33.16
C GLY A 55 45.94 -21.12 33.12
N GLU A 56 46.91 -21.85 33.71
CA GLU A 56 46.82 -23.32 33.81
C GLU A 56 45.51 -23.74 34.48
N GLN A 57 44.82 -24.70 33.86
CA GLN A 57 43.50 -25.21 34.27
C GLN A 57 43.59 -26.61 34.90
N SER A 58 44.66 -27.35 34.60
CA SER A 58 44.88 -28.71 35.10
C SER A 58 45.15 -28.71 36.61
N LEU A 59 44.13 -29.11 37.38
CA LEU A 59 44.26 -29.32 38.83
C LEU A 59 45.39 -30.31 39.16
N LYS A 60 45.62 -31.31 38.29
CA LYS A 60 46.74 -32.27 38.40
C LYS A 60 48.11 -31.58 38.30
N THR A 61 48.29 -30.67 37.35
CA THR A 61 49.54 -29.87 37.21
C THR A 61 49.73 -29.02 38.47
N LEU A 62 48.66 -28.38 38.92
CA LEU A 62 48.63 -27.52 40.11
C LEU A 62 48.62 -28.29 41.43
N ARG A 63 48.92 -29.59 41.45
CA ARG A 63 48.97 -30.44 42.67
C ARG A 63 47.72 -30.34 43.57
N SER A 64 46.56 -30.10 42.98
CA SER A 64 45.27 -29.92 43.67
C SER A 64 44.32 -31.06 43.27
N LYS A 65 43.50 -31.54 44.22
CA LYS A 65 42.46 -32.53 43.94
C LYS A 65 41.18 -31.88 43.43
N ASN A 66 40.71 -30.86 44.14
CA ASN A 66 39.49 -30.10 43.83
C ASN A 66 39.81 -28.60 43.68
N PHE A 67 38.89 -27.84 43.09
CA PHE A 67 38.99 -26.36 43.03
C PHE A 67 39.02 -25.71 44.42
N GLU A 68 38.39 -26.32 45.44
CA GLU A 68 38.43 -25.82 46.81
C GLU A 68 39.87 -25.75 47.37
N ASN A 69 40.74 -26.70 46.97
CA ASN A 69 42.16 -26.74 47.37
C ASN A 69 43.02 -25.63 46.73
N ILE A 70 42.47 -24.82 45.82
CA ILE A 70 43.12 -23.60 45.32
C ILE A 70 43.01 -22.48 46.35
N PHE A 71 41.94 -22.46 47.15
CA PHE A 71 41.77 -21.47 48.20
C PHE A 71 42.59 -21.83 49.44
N SER A 72 43.00 -20.80 50.17
CA SER A 72 43.59 -20.96 51.49
C SER A 72 42.54 -21.32 52.53
N GLU A 73 42.71 -22.48 53.16
CA GLU A 73 41.86 -22.94 54.28
C GLU A 73 41.89 -21.97 55.47
N THR A 74 42.99 -21.22 55.61
CA THR A 74 43.32 -20.40 56.77
C THR A 74 43.11 -18.89 56.53
N ALA A 75 42.63 -18.51 55.33
CA ALA A 75 42.23 -17.14 55.04
C ALA A 75 40.97 -16.75 55.81
N THR A 76 41.05 -15.66 56.58
CA THR A 76 39.95 -15.12 57.39
C THR A 76 39.63 -13.68 56.99
N GLY A 77 38.34 -13.31 56.95
CA GLY A 77 37.87 -11.97 56.62
C GLY A 77 37.15 -11.85 55.27
N LYS A 78 37.15 -10.64 54.68
CA LYS A 78 36.47 -10.30 53.42
C LYS A 78 37.05 -11.03 52.19
N ASN A 79 38.28 -11.53 52.27
CA ASN A 79 38.99 -12.18 51.18
C ASN A 79 38.48 -13.62 51.00
N ARG A 80 37.35 -13.78 50.29
CA ARG A 80 36.77 -15.07 49.87
C ARG A 80 37.15 -15.45 48.43
N GLU A 81 38.20 -14.83 47.91
CA GLU A 81 38.76 -15.04 46.57
C GLU A 81 40.20 -15.54 46.66
N ALA A 82 40.63 -16.33 45.69
CA ALA A 82 42.03 -16.59 45.42
C ALA A 82 42.46 -15.69 44.25
N LYS A 83 43.56 -14.95 44.42
CA LYS A 83 44.04 -13.94 43.47
C LYS A 83 45.55 -14.03 43.31
N VAL A 84 46.00 -14.00 42.05
CA VAL A 84 47.41 -13.91 41.67
C VAL A 84 47.58 -12.83 40.61
N ASP A 85 48.49 -11.89 40.86
CA ASP A 85 48.93 -10.87 39.89
C ASP A 85 50.40 -11.08 39.52
N LEU A 86 50.68 -11.03 38.22
CA LEU A 86 52.02 -11.16 37.62
C LEU A 86 52.37 -9.87 36.88
N PHE A 87 53.37 -9.15 37.38
CA PHE A 87 53.83 -7.89 36.81
C PHE A 87 55.09 -8.10 35.99
N PHE A 88 55.01 -7.80 34.69
CA PHE A 88 56.12 -7.92 33.76
C PHE A 88 56.71 -6.56 33.41
N SER A 89 58.03 -6.52 33.28
CA SER A 89 58.79 -5.32 32.91
C SER A 89 59.74 -5.60 31.76
N ASN A 90 60.01 -4.58 30.95
CA ASN A 90 61.01 -4.65 29.89
C ASN A 90 62.44 -4.61 30.47
N GLU A 91 63.47 -4.80 29.65
CA GLU A 91 64.88 -4.84 30.12
C GLU A 91 65.39 -3.54 30.76
N LYS A 92 64.70 -2.41 30.56
CA LYS A 92 64.98 -1.13 31.22
C LYS A 92 64.31 -1.00 32.59
N GLY A 93 63.45 -1.95 32.96
CA GLY A 93 62.67 -1.93 34.19
C GLY A 93 61.41 -1.05 34.12
N GLU A 94 60.94 -0.73 32.91
CA GLU A 94 59.64 -0.08 32.67
C GLU A 94 58.54 -1.17 32.62
N PRO A 95 57.33 -0.94 33.18
CA PRO A 95 56.25 -1.92 33.16
C PRO A 95 55.78 -2.19 31.72
N GLU A 96 55.67 -3.48 31.37
CA GLU A 96 55.31 -3.93 30.02
C GLU A 96 53.84 -4.40 29.98
N PHE A 97 53.45 -5.28 30.90
CA PHE A 97 52.04 -5.64 31.15
C PHE A 97 51.85 -6.35 32.50
N GLU A 98 50.60 -6.42 32.95
CA GLU A 98 50.13 -7.18 34.12
C GLU A 98 49.18 -8.30 33.66
N ILE A 99 49.36 -9.52 34.17
CA ILE A 99 48.39 -10.62 34.05
C ILE A 99 47.86 -10.94 35.45
N SER A 100 46.55 -10.83 35.62
CA SER A 100 45.87 -11.19 36.86
C SER A 100 44.88 -12.33 36.64
N ARG A 101 44.80 -13.23 37.61
CA ARG A 101 43.74 -14.23 37.69
C ARG A 101 43.07 -14.19 39.06
N HIS A 102 41.75 -14.04 39.05
CA HIS A 102 40.90 -14.13 40.24
C HIS A 102 39.99 -15.34 40.14
N LEU A 103 39.79 -16.04 41.25
CA LEU A 103 38.82 -17.12 41.40
C LEU A 103 37.99 -16.86 42.65
N PHE A 104 36.69 -16.74 42.45
CA PHE A 104 35.72 -16.52 43.51
C PHE A 104 35.16 -17.87 44.00
N ARG A 105 34.76 -17.96 45.27
CA ARG A 105 34.08 -19.17 45.80
C ARG A 105 32.73 -19.49 45.13
N THR A 106 32.22 -18.59 44.28
CA THR A 106 31.09 -18.85 43.37
C THR A 106 31.46 -19.79 42.20
N GLY A 107 32.75 -20.05 41.96
CA GLY A 107 33.27 -20.78 40.81
C GLY A 107 33.64 -19.88 39.62
N GLU A 108 33.33 -18.59 39.70
CA GLU A 108 33.65 -17.61 38.67
C GLU A 108 35.17 -17.38 38.59
N ASN A 109 35.72 -17.48 37.38
CA ASN A 109 37.13 -17.23 37.06
C ASN A 109 37.22 -15.96 36.24
N GLU A 110 37.94 -14.95 36.72
CA GLU A 110 38.27 -13.75 35.96
C GLU A 110 39.74 -13.75 35.56
N TYR A 111 39.99 -13.41 34.29
CA TYR A 111 41.31 -13.15 33.76
C TYR A 111 41.37 -11.68 33.39
N LEU A 112 42.44 -10.99 33.79
CA LEU A 112 42.63 -9.58 33.47
C LEU A 112 44.03 -9.38 32.87
N ILE A 113 44.10 -8.50 31.87
CA ILE A 113 45.36 -7.97 31.33
C ILE A 113 45.33 -6.46 31.55
N ASN A 114 46.33 -5.91 32.24
CA ASN A 114 46.38 -4.49 32.59
C ASN A 114 45.09 -3.95 33.27
N SER A 115 44.48 -4.75 34.16
CA SER A 115 43.16 -4.54 34.78
C SER A 115 41.92 -4.63 33.88
N ASP A 116 42.04 -4.82 32.57
CA ASP A 116 40.90 -5.07 31.68
C ASP A 116 40.51 -6.56 31.67
N LYS A 117 39.21 -6.87 31.77
CA LYS A 117 38.70 -8.26 31.76
C LYS A 117 38.78 -8.87 30.36
N VAL A 118 39.43 -10.03 30.25
CA VAL A 118 39.69 -10.75 28.99
C VAL A 118 39.30 -12.23 29.09
N LYS A 119 39.34 -12.96 27.97
CA LYS A 119 39.19 -14.42 27.95
C LYS A 119 40.55 -15.09 28.13
N LEU A 120 40.54 -16.33 28.62
CA LEU A 120 41.76 -17.16 28.72
C LEU A 120 42.49 -17.31 27.36
N GLY A 121 41.75 -17.35 26.24
CA GLY A 121 42.35 -17.38 24.91
C GLY A 121 43.22 -16.16 24.60
N ASP A 122 42.83 -14.99 25.07
CA ASP A 122 43.57 -13.74 24.89
C ASP A 122 44.87 -13.75 25.73
N VAL A 123 44.80 -14.29 26.95
CA VAL A 123 45.98 -14.53 27.81
C VAL A 123 46.95 -15.52 27.14
N ILE A 124 46.47 -16.68 26.69
CA ILE A 124 47.31 -17.69 26.00
C ILE A 124 47.95 -17.08 24.75
N PHE A 125 47.21 -16.28 23.98
CA PHE A 125 47.73 -15.62 22.80
C PHE A 125 48.79 -14.55 23.12
N LEU A 126 48.62 -13.76 24.19
CA LEU A 126 49.64 -12.83 24.67
C LEU A 126 50.92 -13.58 25.06
N LEU A 127 50.82 -14.66 25.83
CA LEU A 127 51.99 -15.47 26.21
C LEU A 127 52.71 -16.03 24.98
N ALA A 128 51.95 -16.54 23.99
CA ALA A 128 52.51 -17.05 22.74
C ALA A 128 53.24 -15.98 21.89
N GLN A 129 52.86 -14.69 21.97
CA GLN A 129 53.60 -13.60 21.33
C GLN A 129 55.00 -13.39 21.96
N HIS A 130 55.10 -13.53 23.28
CA HIS A 130 56.35 -13.47 24.03
C HIS A 130 57.09 -14.82 24.08
N ASN A 131 56.69 -15.77 23.22
CA ASN A 131 57.21 -17.14 23.09
C ASN A 131 57.25 -17.93 24.41
N PHE A 132 56.19 -17.80 25.19
CA PHE A 132 56.03 -18.40 26.51
C PHE A 132 54.63 -19.02 26.63
N GLY A 133 54.41 -19.92 27.59
CA GLY A 133 53.08 -20.49 27.80
C GLY A 133 52.94 -21.28 29.11
N GLN A 134 51.85 -22.03 29.21
CA GLN A 134 51.42 -22.70 30.45
C GLN A 134 51.98 -24.11 30.62
N LYS A 135 52.25 -24.81 29.52
CA LYS A 135 52.67 -26.23 29.50
C LYS A 135 54.12 -26.42 29.02
N SER A 136 54.86 -25.32 28.94
CA SER A 136 56.12 -25.21 28.23
C SER A 136 57.31 -25.73 29.03
N TYR A 137 58.42 -25.86 28.32
CA TYR A 137 59.79 -26.02 28.84
C TYR A 137 60.22 -24.98 29.88
N SER A 138 59.46 -23.89 30.08
CA SER A 138 59.67 -22.89 31.11
C SER A 138 59.14 -23.28 32.50
N PHE A 139 58.31 -24.31 32.63
CA PHE A 139 57.78 -24.81 33.90
C PHE A 139 58.18 -26.27 34.15
N VAL A 140 59.30 -26.46 34.84
CA VAL A 140 59.75 -27.80 35.25
C VAL A 140 59.30 -28.03 36.69
N ASN A 141 58.09 -28.60 36.87
CA ASN A 141 57.58 -28.95 38.20
C ASN A 141 58.33 -30.15 38.80
N GLN A 142 58.26 -30.29 40.13
CA GLN A 142 58.80 -31.44 40.87
C GLN A 142 58.35 -32.77 40.24
N GLY A 143 59.30 -33.62 39.87
CA GLY A 143 59.05 -34.92 39.23
C GLY A 143 58.66 -34.87 37.74
N MET A 144 58.58 -33.69 37.11
CA MET A 144 58.38 -33.57 35.65
C MET A 144 59.69 -33.56 34.85
N THR A 145 60.84 -33.71 35.51
CA THR A 145 62.16 -33.71 34.86
C THR A 145 62.37 -34.83 33.85
N ASP A 146 61.59 -35.92 33.86
CA ASP A 146 61.63 -36.95 32.80
C ASP A 146 60.32 -37.05 31.99
N ALA A 147 59.40 -36.09 32.16
CA ALA A 147 58.08 -36.12 31.53
C ALA A 147 58.16 -36.01 29.99
N ILE A 148 58.99 -35.11 29.45
CA ILE A 148 59.15 -34.90 27.99
C ILE A 148 59.71 -36.15 27.27
N LEU A 149 60.46 -36.98 28.00
CA LEU A 149 60.98 -38.25 27.49
C LEU A 149 59.92 -39.36 27.53
N LYS A 150 58.98 -39.30 28.47
CA LYS A 150 57.86 -40.26 28.63
C LYS A 150 56.60 -39.88 27.84
N SER A 151 56.47 -38.63 27.43
CA SER A 151 55.28 -38.11 26.74
C SER A 151 55.10 -38.75 25.36
N SER A 152 53.86 -38.77 24.88
CA SER A 152 53.53 -39.30 23.55
C SER A 152 54.15 -38.43 22.44
N SER A 153 54.19 -38.96 21.21
CA SER A 153 54.68 -38.17 20.06
C SER A 153 53.86 -36.89 19.85
N GLU A 154 52.53 -36.97 19.96
CA GLU A 154 51.62 -35.82 19.85
C GLU A 154 51.89 -34.78 20.96
N GLU A 155 52.11 -35.21 22.20
CA GLU A 155 52.49 -34.33 23.32
C GLU A 155 53.86 -33.67 23.10
N ARG A 156 54.84 -34.41 22.56
CA ARG A 156 56.14 -33.83 22.17
C ARG A 156 55.97 -32.83 21.03
N GLN A 157 55.11 -33.09 20.04
CA GLN A 157 54.89 -32.17 18.93
C GLN A 157 54.35 -30.83 19.43
N VAL A 158 53.36 -30.82 20.33
CA VAL A 158 52.85 -29.59 20.97
C VAL A 158 53.99 -28.84 21.68
N PHE A 159 54.80 -29.56 22.47
CA PHE A 159 55.96 -29.00 23.16
C PHE A 159 57.00 -28.40 22.19
N PHE A 160 57.27 -29.04 21.05
CA PHE A 160 58.20 -28.51 20.04
C PHE A 160 57.62 -27.36 19.20
N ASN A 161 56.30 -27.31 18.99
CA ASN A 161 55.62 -26.17 18.36
C ASN A 161 55.77 -24.90 19.23
N GLU A 162 55.58 -25.05 20.53
CA GLU A 162 55.80 -23.98 21.51
C GLU A 162 57.29 -23.61 21.60
N ALA A 163 58.18 -24.61 21.70
CA ALA A 163 59.64 -24.43 21.73
C ALA A 163 60.22 -23.75 20.49
N THR A 164 59.60 -23.87 19.32
CA THR A 164 60.05 -23.21 18.08
C THR A 164 59.42 -21.82 17.85
N GLY A 165 58.55 -21.37 18.76
CA GLY A 165 57.89 -20.06 18.70
C GLY A 165 56.84 -19.93 17.59
N ILE A 166 56.33 -21.05 17.07
CA ILE A 166 55.33 -21.05 15.98
C ILE A 166 53.88 -21.00 16.50
N GLU A 167 53.67 -21.20 17.80
CA GLU A 167 52.34 -21.30 18.42
C GLU A 167 51.46 -20.07 18.15
N GLN A 168 52.01 -18.86 18.22
CA GLN A 168 51.28 -17.63 17.87
C GLN A 168 50.71 -17.62 16.44
N TYR A 169 51.39 -18.28 15.49
CA TYR A 169 50.92 -18.41 14.10
C TYR A 169 49.92 -19.56 13.96
N MET A 170 50.10 -20.66 14.71
CA MET A 170 49.12 -21.74 14.80
C MET A 170 47.78 -21.24 15.36
N ILE A 171 47.79 -20.45 16.44
CA ILE A 171 46.59 -19.81 17.02
C ILE A 171 45.90 -18.94 15.96
N LYS A 172 46.63 -17.99 15.33
CA LYS A 172 46.09 -17.12 14.27
C LYS A 172 45.52 -17.91 13.08
N ARG A 173 46.20 -18.96 12.64
CA ARG A 173 45.74 -19.85 11.56
C ARG A 173 44.45 -20.56 11.96
N ASN A 174 44.41 -21.17 13.14
CA ASN A 174 43.24 -21.90 13.63
C ASN A 174 42.03 -20.96 13.83
N GLU A 175 42.26 -19.72 14.25
CA GLU A 175 41.21 -18.68 14.26
C GLU A 175 40.73 -18.28 12.87
N ALA A 176 41.64 -18.11 11.90
CA ALA A 176 41.29 -17.80 10.52
C ALA A 176 40.45 -18.95 9.90
N ILE A 177 40.81 -20.21 10.16
CA ILE A 177 40.04 -21.40 9.75
C ILE A 177 38.63 -21.35 10.36
N ARG A 178 38.50 -21.12 11.68
CA ARG A 178 37.19 -20.97 12.34
C ARG A 178 36.36 -19.81 11.76
N LYS A 179 36.99 -18.69 11.41
CA LYS A 179 36.34 -17.56 10.74
C LYS A 179 35.86 -17.93 9.34
N ILE A 180 36.67 -18.63 8.53
CA ILE A 180 36.25 -19.13 7.21
C ILE A 180 35.03 -20.06 7.33
N VAL A 181 35.08 -21.08 8.21
CA VAL A 181 33.95 -22.03 8.38
C VAL A 181 32.66 -21.31 8.77
N LYS A 182 32.76 -20.30 9.66
CA LYS A 182 31.60 -19.46 10.04
C LYS A 182 31.11 -18.59 8.88
N SER A 183 32.02 -17.94 8.15
CA SER A 183 31.68 -17.09 7.01
C SER A 183 31.09 -17.88 5.85
N GLN A 184 31.58 -19.10 5.59
CA GLN A 184 31.02 -20.01 4.58
C GLN A 184 29.57 -20.35 4.93
N LYS A 185 29.30 -20.82 6.15
CA LYS A 185 27.93 -21.10 6.60
C LYS A 185 27.00 -19.87 6.49
N ASN A 186 27.52 -18.67 6.75
CA ASN A 186 26.75 -17.43 6.56
C ASN A 186 26.49 -17.10 5.08
N LEU A 187 27.48 -17.32 4.21
CA LEU A 187 27.37 -17.18 2.76
C LEU A 187 26.32 -18.16 2.21
N ASP A 188 26.38 -19.43 2.60
CA ASP A 188 25.44 -20.46 2.15
C ASP A 188 23.99 -20.10 2.52
N ASN A 189 23.76 -19.66 3.77
CA ASN A 189 22.45 -19.17 4.22
C ASN A 189 21.97 -17.94 3.42
N ALA A 190 22.87 -17.01 3.09
CA ALA A 190 22.53 -15.82 2.32
C ALA A 190 22.24 -16.14 0.84
N LEU A 191 22.95 -17.11 0.25
CA LEU A 191 22.69 -17.62 -1.10
C LEU A 191 21.33 -18.31 -1.18
N ILE A 192 20.94 -19.11 -0.17
CA ILE A 192 19.60 -19.70 -0.07
C ILE A 192 18.53 -18.61 -0.02
N ALA A 193 18.71 -17.58 0.82
CA ALA A 193 17.77 -16.46 0.91
C ALA A 193 17.67 -15.65 -0.41
N LEU A 194 18.77 -15.47 -1.14
CA LEU A 194 18.76 -14.86 -2.47
C LEU A 194 18.02 -15.72 -3.50
N ALA A 195 18.21 -17.05 -3.46
CA ALA A 195 17.52 -17.99 -4.33
C ALA A 195 16.00 -18.01 -4.09
N GLU A 196 15.55 -17.81 -2.84
CA GLU A 196 14.13 -17.64 -2.47
C GLU A 196 13.56 -16.28 -2.89
N LEU A 197 14.32 -15.19 -2.69
CA LEU A 197 13.87 -13.83 -3.05
C LEU A 197 13.80 -13.60 -4.58
N THR A 198 14.65 -14.27 -5.36
CA THR A 198 14.71 -14.12 -6.82
C THR A 198 13.38 -14.39 -7.55
N PRO A 199 12.69 -15.54 -7.36
CA PRO A 199 11.39 -15.77 -7.99
C PRO A 199 10.31 -14.81 -7.46
N HIS A 200 10.34 -14.45 -6.18
CA HIS A 200 9.38 -13.48 -5.60
C HIS A 200 9.51 -12.10 -6.24
N LEU A 201 10.74 -11.58 -6.35
CA LEU A 201 11.03 -10.32 -7.05
C LEU A 201 10.61 -10.36 -8.52
N ASN A 202 10.84 -11.48 -9.22
CA ASN A 202 10.39 -11.62 -10.60
C ASN A 202 8.85 -11.62 -10.72
N SER A 203 8.13 -12.15 -9.72
CA SER A 203 6.66 -12.05 -9.64
C SER A 203 6.22 -10.59 -9.40
N LEU A 204 6.76 -9.95 -8.36
CA LEU A 204 6.45 -8.55 -8.02
C LEU A 204 6.78 -7.59 -9.18
N LYS A 205 7.89 -7.80 -9.90
CA LYS A 205 8.25 -7.02 -11.10
C LYS A 205 7.24 -7.19 -12.24
N ARG A 206 6.68 -8.39 -12.43
CA ARG A 206 5.59 -8.63 -13.41
C ARG A 206 4.31 -7.93 -12.98
N GLN A 207 3.98 -7.93 -11.69
CA GLN A 207 2.83 -7.20 -11.15
C GLN A 207 3.03 -5.68 -11.32
N MET A 208 4.20 -5.13 -10.98
CA MET A 208 4.57 -3.73 -11.21
C MET A 208 4.42 -3.30 -12.66
N ASN A 209 4.90 -4.10 -13.61
CA ASN A 209 4.73 -3.80 -15.04
C ASN A 209 3.24 -3.80 -15.48
N LYS A 210 2.37 -4.62 -14.87
CA LYS A 210 0.91 -4.55 -15.10
C LYS A 210 0.31 -3.28 -14.50
N LEU A 211 0.72 -2.91 -13.28
CA LEU A 211 0.22 -1.73 -12.57
C LEU A 211 0.60 -0.43 -13.28
N GLN A 212 1.84 -0.32 -13.79
CA GLN A 212 2.26 0.83 -14.61
C GLN A 212 1.44 0.94 -15.91
N LYS A 213 1.23 -0.17 -16.63
CA LYS A 213 0.37 -0.19 -17.83
C LYS A 213 -1.06 0.22 -17.51
N ARG A 214 -1.61 -0.25 -16.39
CA ARG A 214 -2.95 0.15 -15.93
C ARG A 214 -3.02 1.65 -15.60
N GLN A 215 -2.05 2.22 -14.88
CA GLN A 215 -2.04 3.68 -14.60
C GLN A 215 -1.98 4.54 -15.87
N ILE A 216 -1.29 4.08 -16.93
CA ILE A 216 -1.26 4.76 -18.23
C ILE A 216 -2.64 4.67 -18.88
N LEU A 217 -3.22 3.47 -18.99
CA LEU A 217 -4.55 3.25 -19.56
C LEU A 217 -5.67 3.99 -18.81
N GLU A 218 -5.60 4.10 -17.47
CA GLU A 218 -6.57 4.89 -16.68
C GLU A 218 -6.47 6.39 -16.97
N LYS A 219 -5.27 6.92 -17.17
CA LYS A 219 -5.06 8.33 -17.55
C LYS A 219 -5.57 8.60 -18.97
N GLU A 220 -5.25 7.72 -19.91
CA GLU A 220 -5.72 7.80 -21.30
C GLU A 220 -7.26 7.71 -21.36
N LEU A 221 -7.86 6.72 -20.70
CA LEU A 221 -9.31 6.55 -20.61
C LEU A 221 -10.00 7.79 -20.02
N ARG A 222 -9.52 8.32 -18.88
CA ARG A 222 -10.07 9.54 -18.28
C ARG A 222 -9.97 10.75 -19.21
N SER A 223 -8.87 10.91 -19.94
CA SER A 223 -8.71 12.01 -20.91
C SER A 223 -9.69 11.89 -22.08
N LEU A 224 -9.93 10.66 -22.55
CA LEU A 224 -10.84 10.37 -23.65
C LEU A 224 -12.31 10.50 -23.23
N GLN A 225 -12.66 10.04 -22.02
CA GLN A 225 -13.98 10.24 -21.40
C GLN A 225 -14.28 11.74 -21.20
N LYS A 226 -13.36 12.52 -20.61
CA LYS A 226 -13.52 13.99 -20.45
C LYS A 226 -13.79 14.68 -21.78
N THR A 227 -13.12 14.24 -22.85
CA THR A 227 -13.27 14.78 -24.20
C THR A 227 -14.64 14.40 -24.80
N TYR A 228 -14.96 13.10 -24.84
CA TYR A 228 -16.21 12.58 -25.42
C TYR A 228 -17.48 13.10 -24.72
N TYR A 229 -17.53 13.01 -23.38
CA TYR A 229 -18.70 13.48 -22.63
C TYR A 229 -18.80 15.00 -22.59
N GLY A 230 -17.67 15.72 -22.62
CA GLY A 230 -17.63 17.17 -22.70
C GLY A 230 -18.25 17.71 -24.00
N GLU A 231 -17.91 17.12 -25.14
CA GLU A 231 -18.48 17.45 -26.46
C GLU A 231 -20.01 17.33 -26.47
N ILE A 232 -20.55 16.19 -26.00
CA ILE A 232 -22.00 15.94 -26.00
C ILE A 232 -22.73 16.85 -24.99
N TRP A 233 -22.16 17.05 -23.79
CA TRP A 233 -22.75 17.91 -22.78
C TRP A 233 -22.86 19.37 -23.28
N GLN A 234 -21.82 19.87 -23.94
CA GLN A 234 -21.82 21.22 -24.53
C GLN A 234 -22.82 21.35 -25.68
N GLU A 235 -22.93 20.34 -26.55
CA GLU A 235 -23.93 20.32 -27.63
C GLU A 235 -25.36 20.41 -27.07
N LEU A 236 -25.72 19.55 -26.11
CA LEU A 236 -27.04 19.57 -25.48
C LEU A 236 -27.30 20.89 -24.74
N ASN A 237 -26.31 21.43 -24.04
CA ASN A 237 -26.45 22.68 -23.29
C ASN A 237 -26.66 23.88 -24.26
N ALA A 238 -25.95 23.91 -25.39
CA ALA A 238 -26.16 24.91 -26.44
C ALA A 238 -27.56 24.79 -27.09
N GLN A 239 -28.04 23.56 -27.34
CA GLN A 239 -29.40 23.33 -27.83
C GLN A 239 -30.45 23.86 -26.85
N ILE A 240 -30.33 23.56 -25.55
CA ILE A 240 -31.24 24.06 -24.50
C ILE A 240 -31.25 25.59 -24.46
N ILE A 241 -30.08 26.24 -24.51
CA ILE A 241 -29.98 27.71 -24.51
C ILE A 241 -30.71 28.30 -25.74
N SER A 242 -30.47 27.74 -26.93
CA SER A 242 -31.11 28.23 -28.16
C SER A 242 -32.65 28.08 -28.14
N LYS A 243 -33.15 26.96 -27.61
CA LYS A 243 -34.59 26.70 -27.49
C LYS A 243 -35.26 27.58 -26.43
N LYS A 244 -34.60 27.83 -25.29
CA LYS A 244 -35.08 28.78 -24.27
C LYS A 244 -35.16 30.22 -24.80
N GLN A 245 -34.15 30.69 -25.54
CA GLN A 245 -34.21 31.99 -26.21
C GLN A 245 -35.34 32.07 -27.26
N GLY A 246 -35.63 30.97 -27.97
CA GLY A 246 -36.77 30.87 -28.87
C GLY A 246 -38.12 30.96 -28.15
N LEU A 247 -38.24 30.29 -27.00
CA LEU A 247 -39.43 30.30 -26.14
C LEU A 247 -39.71 31.70 -25.57
N GLU A 248 -38.68 32.42 -25.12
CA GLU A 248 -38.80 33.81 -24.65
C GLU A 248 -39.37 34.74 -25.74
N LYS A 249 -38.84 34.65 -26.98
CA LYS A 249 -39.33 35.44 -28.12
C LYS A 249 -40.79 35.12 -28.50
N LYS A 250 -41.21 33.86 -28.44
CA LYS A 250 -42.61 33.47 -28.73
C LYS A 250 -43.55 33.87 -27.59
N THR A 251 -43.11 33.78 -26.33
CA THR A 251 -43.92 34.18 -25.17
C THR A 251 -44.08 35.70 -25.04
N SER A 252 -43.12 36.52 -25.48
CA SER A 252 -43.33 37.97 -25.59
C SER A 252 -44.36 38.30 -26.67
N PHE A 253 -44.26 37.67 -27.85
CA PHE A 253 -45.20 37.88 -28.96
C PHE A 253 -46.64 37.44 -28.61
N LYS A 254 -46.81 36.36 -27.83
CA LYS A 254 -48.13 35.98 -27.29
C LYS A 254 -48.77 37.10 -26.45
N LYS A 255 -48.00 37.74 -25.55
CA LYS A 255 -48.52 38.82 -24.68
C LYS A 255 -48.99 40.03 -25.49
N GLU A 256 -48.32 40.37 -26.58
CA GLU A 256 -48.74 41.45 -27.48
C GLU A 256 -50.11 41.17 -28.10
N ILE A 257 -50.34 39.92 -28.53
CA ILE A 257 -51.62 39.47 -29.09
C ILE A 257 -52.73 39.43 -28.02
N GLU A 258 -52.45 38.95 -26.81
CA GLU A 258 -53.41 38.96 -25.70
C GLU A 258 -53.85 40.40 -25.33
N ASN A 259 -52.91 41.35 -25.31
CA ASN A 259 -53.21 42.76 -25.10
C ASN A 259 -54.12 43.33 -26.20
N ASN A 260 -53.83 43.06 -27.48
CA ASN A 260 -54.68 43.49 -28.58
C ASN A 260 -56.10 42.91 -28.48
N LEU A 261 -56.21 41.60 -28.19
CA LEU A 261 -57.48 40.87 -28.11
C LEU A 261 -58.37 41.38 -26.96
N SER A 262 -57.79 41.70 -25.81
CA SER A 262 -58.52 42.36 -24.70
C SER A 262 -59.00 43.77 -25.07
N GLY A 263 -58.20 44.54 -25.82
CA GLY A 263 -58.59 45.84 -26.37
C GLY A 263 -59.78 45.79 -27.31
N PHE A 264 -59.92 44.75 -28.14
CA PHE A 264 -61.12 44.57 -28.98
C PHE A 264 -62.35 44.09 -28.20
N LYS A 265 -62.18 43.20 -27.20
CA LYS A 265 -63.29 42.76 -26.34
C LYS A 265 -63.95 43.93 -25.59
N ALA A 266 -63.15 44.85 -25.07
CA ALA A 266 -63.64 46.03 -24.35
C ALA A 266 -64.57 46.93 -25.20
N LYS A 267 -64.27 47.07 -26.50
CA LYS A 267 -65.09 47.87 -27.43
C LYS A 267 -66.46 47.24 -27.70
N ILE A 268 -66.52 45.92 -27.85
CA ILE A 268 -67.80 45.21 -28.01
C ILE A 268 -68.68 45.35 -26.76
N GLU A 269 -68.10 45.32 -25.56
CA GLU A 269 -68.85 45.56 -24.31
C GLU A 269 -69.38 47.00 -24.18
N GLU A 270 -68.73 47.97 -24.82
CA GLU A 270 -69.20 49.36 -24.89
C GLU A 270 -70.43 49.48 -25.82
N PHE A 271 -70.41 48.81 -26.98
CA PHE A 271 -71.55 48.79 -27.91
C PHE A 271 -72.78 48.01 -27.40
N GLY A 272 -72.63 47.14 -26.39
CA GLY A 272 -73.69 46.25 -25.91
C GLY A 272 -74.63 46.80 -24.83
N LYS A 273 -74.42 48.02 -24.31
CA LYS A 273 -75.11 48.52 -23.10
C LYS A 273 -76.38 49.34 -23.32
N GLU A 274 -76.76 49.62 -24.56
CA GLU A 274 -78.02 50.30 -24.88
C GLU A 274 -79.12 49.26 -25.18
N GLU A 275 -79.95 48.95 -24.18
CA GLU A 275 -81.10 48.06 -24.36
C GLU A 275 -82.18 48.67 -25.28
N ILE A 276 -82.85 47.79 -26.01
CA ILE A 276 -83.86 48.11 -27.03
C ILE A 276 -84.99 48.95 -26.41
N ASP A 277 -85.15 50.18 -26.91
CA ASP A 277 -86.01 51.18 -26.31
C ASP A 277 -87.48 50.73 -26.25
N LYS A 278 -88.07 50.71 -25.05
CA LYS A 278 -89.49 50.38 -24.82
C LYS A 278 -90.44 51.31 -25.60
N ASN A 279 -89.97 52.49 -26.02
CA ASN A 279 -90.69 53.35 -26.96
C ASN A 279 -91.04 52.66 -28.28
N TYR A 280 -90.20 51.77 -28.81
CA TYR A 280 -90.42 51.15 -30.12
C TYR A 280 -91.69 50.28 -30.12
N PHE A 281 -91.82 49.39 -29.13
CA PHE A 281 -93.00 48.53 -28.96
C PHE A 281 -94.28 49.35 -28.74
N ASN A 282 -94.25 50.33 -27.82
CA ASN A 282 -95.42 51.16 -27.52
C ASN A 282 -95.89 51.97 -28.74
N LYS A 283 -94.97 52.42 -29.61
CA LYS A 283 -95.32 53.11 -30.87
C LYS A 283 -95.89 52.15 -31.91
N GLN A 284 -95.38 50.92 -31.99
CA GLN A 284 -95.86 49.90 -32.93
C GLN A 284 -97.28 49.40 -32.58
N GLU A 285 -97.58 49.21 -31.29
CA GLU A 285 -98.92 48.82 -30.81
C GLU A 285 -99.96 49.90 -31.13
N LYS A 286 -99.64 51.16 -30.79
CA LYS A 286 -100.50 52.34 -31.06
C LYS A 286 -100.75 52.59 -32.56
N TYR A 287 -99.82 52.18 -33.43
CA TYR A 287 -100.01 52.20 -34.88
C TYR A 287 -101.05 51.16 -35.37
N GLN A 288 -101.12 49.99 -34.72
CA GLN A 288 -102.12 48.96 -35.07
C GLN A 288 -103.53 49.36 -34.63
N GLU A 289 -103.71 49.89 -33.41
CA GLU A 289 -105.01 50.36 -32.91
C GLU A 289 -105.65 51.39 -33.86
N LEU A 290 -104.88 52.39 -34.30
CA LEU A 290 -105.35 53.43 -35.23
C LEU A 290 -105.78 52.86 -36.60
N LEU A 291 -105.13 51.78 -37.07
CA LEU A 291 -105.50 51.08 -38.31
C LEU A 291 -106.83 50.33 -38.18
N GLU A 292 -107.07 49.65 -37.06
CA GLU A 292 -108.32 48.91 -36.83
C GLU A 292 -109.51 49.87 -36.75
N ILE A 293 -109.39 50.94 -35.95
CA ILE A 293 -110.44 51.97 -35.80
C ILE A 293 -110.79 52.57 -37.17
N LYS A 294 -109.78 52.90 -38.00
CA LYS A 294 -109.99 53.43 -39.35
C LYS A 294 -110.76 52.46 -40.25
N ASN A 295 -110.42 51.17 -40.22
CA ASN A 295 -111.07 50.14 -41.03
C ASN A 295 -112.55 49.95 -40.65
N ASP A 296 -112.91 50.05 -39.38
CA ASP A 296 -114.29 49.90 -38.92
C ASP A 296 -115.20 51.07 -39.28
N TYR A 297 -114.68 52.31 -39.27
CA TYR A 297 -115.42 53.43 -39.85
C TYR A 297 -115.61 53.26 -41.37
N PHE A 298 -114.59 52.78 -42.09
CA PHE A 298 -114.69 52.52 -43.53
C PHE A 298 -115.81 51.51 -43.88
N LYS A 299 -115.92 50.40 -43.12
CA LYS A 299 -117.01 49.42 -43.28
C LYS A 299 -118.39 50.08 -43.14
N LYS A 300 -118.59 50.91 -42.11
CA LYS A 300 -119.88 51.59 -41.85
C LYS A 300 -120.27 52.53 -42.99
N GLN A 301 -119.32 53.27 -43.57
CA GLN A 301 -119.57 54.10 -44.74
C GLN A 301 -120.06 53.26 -45.93
N THR A 302 -119.34 52.17 -46.25
CA THR A 302 -119.67 51.31 -47.41
C THR A 302 -121.05 50.65 -47.31
N PHE A 303 -121.52 50.34 -46.09
CA PHE A 303 -122.86 49.78 -45.88
C PHE A 303 -123.96 50.80 -46.18
N LEU A 304 -123.81 52.04 -45.70
CA LEU A 304 -124.76 53.13 -45.96
C LEU A 304 -124.78 53.56 -47.44
N GLU A 305 -123.62 53.64 -48.11
CA GLU A 305 -123.56 53.93 -49.56
C GLU A 305 -124.27 52.84 -50.40
N PHE A 306 -124.33 51.59 -49.92
CA PHE A 306 -125.04 50.49 -50.59
C PHE A 306 -126.57 50.61 -50.46
N GLU A 307 -127.08 50.94 -49.27
CA GLU A 307 -128.54 51.03 -49.06
C GLU A 307 -129.17 52.21 -49.82
N ILE A 308 -128.47 53.34 -49.93
CA ILE A 308 -128.89 54.50 -50.75
C ILE A 308 -129.00 54.12 -52.24
N LYS A 309 -128.10 53.26 -52.73
CA LYS A 309 -128.07 52.80 -54.13
C LYS A 309 -129.20 51.84 -54.50
N GLN A 310 -129.69 51.04 -53.55
CA GLN A 310 -130.88 50.19 -53.75
C GLN A 310 -132.13 51.05 -53.96
N VAL A 311 -132.25 52.09 -53.14
CA VAL A 311 -133.35 53.05 -53.10
C VAL A 311 -133.52 53.82 -54.41
N GLN A 312 -132.45 54.41 -54.94
CA GLN A 312 -132.53 55.31 -56.12
C GLN A 312 -132.85 54.62 -57.47
N LYS A 313 -132.90 53.28 -57.53
CA LYS A 313 -133.15 52.54 -58.78
C LYS A 313 -134.63 52.38 -59.17
N ARG A 314 -135.59 52.73 -58.32
CA ARG A 314 -137.04 52.48 -58.57
C ARG A 314 -137.76 53.47 -59.50
N GLY A 315 -137.05 54.46 -60.07
CA GLY A 315 -137.65 55.49 -60.95
C GLY A 315 -137.61 55.19 -62.46
N LYS A 316 -136.92 54.14 -62.89
CA LYS A 316 -136.88 53.66 -64.29
C LYS A 316 -136.89 52.13 -64.28
N GLY A 317 -137.55 51.55 -65.29
CA GLY A 317 -137.90 50.14 -65.30
C GLY A 317 -136.73 49.16 -65.41
N ASP A 318 -137.15 47.90 -65.26
CA ASP A 318 -136.44 46.64 -65.43
C ASP A 318 -135.48 46.13 -64.34
N GLU A 319 -135.70 44.85 -64.06
CA GLU A 319 -134.80 43.86 -63.45
C GLU A 319 -134.38 44.08 -61.98
N GLN A 320 -135.28 43.67 -61.07
CA GLN A 320 -134.87 43.00 -59.84
C GLN A 320 -135.30 41.52 -59.88
N ILE A 321 -134.31 40.64 -59.77
CA ILE A 321 -134.46 39.18 -59.64
C ILE A 321 -134.51 38.87 -58.14
N GLU A 322 -135.54 38.15 -57.70
CA GLU A 322 -135.43 37.30 -56.51
C GLU A 322 -136.27 36.03 -56.70
N ILE A 323 -135.61 34.86 -56.63
CA ILE A 323 -136.22 33.53 -56.80
C ILE A 323 -135.81 32.63 -55.64
N THR A 324 -136.79 31.86 -55.15
CA THR A 324 -136.64 30.87 -54.08
C THR A 324 -136.48 29.45 -54.63
N ALA A 325 -136.15 28.49 -53.76
CA ALA A 325 -136.09 27.03 -54.00
C ALA A 325 -135.06 26.49 -55.03
N GLU A 326 -134.93 27.07 -56.23
CA GLU A 326 -134.02 26.54 -57.27
C GLU A 326 -132.53 26.73 -56.94
N THR A 327 -132.22 27.73 -56.12
CA THR A 327 -130.88 27.93 -55.54
C THR A 327 -130.36 26.71 -54.79
N LYS A 328 -131.24 25.88 -54.19
CA LYS A 328 -130.84 24.59 -53.56
C LYS A 328 -130.45 23.51 -54.57
N LYS A 329 -131.12 23.43 -55.72
CA LYS A 329 -130.73 22.50 -56.80
C LYS A 329 -129.40 22.91 -57.43
N ILE A 330 -129.20 24.20 -57.67
CA ILE A 330 -127.96 24.76 -58.21
C ILE A 330 -126.77 24.51 -57.25
N LEU A 331 -126.96 24.73 -55.94
CA LEU A 331 -125.97 24.37 -54.91
C LEU A 331 -125.68 22.87 -54.83
N GLY A 332 -126.68 22.01 -55.11
CA GLY A 332 -126.50 20.56 -55.22
C GLY A 332 -125.60 20.19 -56.40
N GLY A 333 -125.93 20.67 -57.60
CA GLY A 333 -125.13 20.41 -58.81
C GLY A 333 -123.69 20.94 -58.72
N LEU A 334 -123.48 22.10 -58.08
CA LEU A 334 -122.15 22.65 -57.82
C LEU A 334 -121.34 21.83 -56.80
N LYS A 335 -121.98 21.21 -55.80
CA LYS A 335 -121.30 20.27 -54.89
C LYS A 335 -120.88 18.99 -55.61
N GLU A 336 -121.76 18.40 -56.41
CA GLU A 336 -121.40 17.21 -57.21
C GLU A 336 -120.24 17.50 -58.17
N MET A 337 -120.25 18.65 -58.85
CA MET A 337 -119.14 19.06 -59.71
C MET A 337 -117.82 19.19 -58.94
N LYS A 338 -117.84 19.73 -57.71
CA LYS A 338 -116.65 19.77 -56.84
C LYS A 338 -116.12 18.38 -56.50
N ASP A 339 -117.00 17.42 -56.22
CA ASP A 339 -116.60 16.04 -55.91
C ASP A 339 -116.05 15.30 -57.15
N PHE A 340 -116.56 15.58 -58.35
CA PHE A 340 -115.96 15.08 -59.60
C PHE A 340 -114.58 15.69 -59.88
N VAL A 341 -114.38 16.98 -59.61
CA VAL A 341 -113.08 17.66 -59.74
C VAL A 341 -112.06 17.15 -58.72
N LEU A 342 -112.48 16.78 -57.52
CA LEU A 342 -111.60 16.14 -56.52
C LEU A 342 -111.14 14.76 -56.98
N LYS A 343 -112.05 13.92 -57.49
CA LYS A 343 -111.69 12.60 -58.06
C LYS A 343 -110.75 12.71 -59.26
N LEU A 344 -110.96 13.69 -60.14
CA LEU A 344 -110.06 14.02 -61.25
C LEU A 344 -108.63 14.40 -60.82
N LYS A 345 -108.43 14.81 -59.56
CA LYS A 345 -107.13 15.23 -59.03
C LYS A 345 -106.30 14.06 -58.46
N GLU A 346 -106.95 12.95 -58.10
CA GLU A 346 -106.31 11.77 -57.52
C GLU A 346 -106.07 10.66 -58.56
N GLU A 347 -106.92 10.57 -59.59
CA GLU A 347 -106.80 9.54 -60.63
C GLU A 347 -105.59 9.80 -61.55
N LYS A 348 -104.76 8.77 -61.75
CA LYS A 348 -103.53 8.85 -62.59
C LYS A 348 -103.67 8.20 -63.98
N ASP A 349 -104.86 7.74 -64.33
CA ASP A 349 -105.14 7.03 -65.58
C ASP A 349 -105.83 7.95 -66.61
N ILE A 350 -105.13 8.23 -67.71
CA ILE A 350 -105.50 9.24 -68.71
C ILE A 350 -106.83 8.93 -69.41
N LEU A 351 -107.20 7.65 -69.55
CA LEU A 351 -108.47 7.27 -70.20
C LEU A 351 -109.68 7.68 -69.37
N LYS A 352 -109.68 7.42 -68.05
CA LYS A 352 -110.76 7.80 -67.13
C LYS A 352 -110.88 9.31 -66.93
N ILE A 353 -109.74 10.02 -66.91
CA ILE A 353 -109.73 11.49 -66.88
C ILE A 353 -110.55 12.05 -68.05
N LYS A 354 -110.44 11.44 -69.23
CA LYS A 354 -111.14 11.90 -70.44
C LYS A 354 -112.66 11.70 -70.36
N GLU A 355 -113.11 10.55 -69.84
CA GLU A 355 -114.54 10.28 -69.61
C GLU A 355 -115.16 11.24 -68.57
N LEU A 356 -114.44 11.49 -67.47
CA LEU A 356 -114.88 12.41 -66.40
C LEU A 356 -115.01 13.85 -66.89
N VAL A 357 -114.07 14.34 -67.72
CA VAL A 357 -114.17 15.69 -68.32
C VAL A 357 -115.38 15.80 -69.26
N GLN A 358 -115.69 14.75 -70.03
CA GLN A 358 -116.83 14.73 -70.95
C GLN A 358 -118.19 14.70 -70.22
N ALA A 359 -118.26 14.03 -69.06
CA ALA A 359 -119.44 14.04 -68.20
C ALA A 359 -119.71 15.42 -67.56
N ILE A 360 -118.65 16.20 -67.27
CA ILE A 360 -118.78 17.57 -66.74
C ILE A 360 -119.33 18.54 -67.78
N SER A 361 -118.95 18.41 -69.06
CA SER A 361 -119.45 19.33 -70.11
C SER A 361 -120.95 19.20 -70.34
N LEU A 362 -121.49 17.97 -70.32
CA LEU A 362 -122.93 17.72 -70.52
C LEU A 362 -123.79 18.34 -69.40
N LYS A 363 -123.36 18.22 -68.13
CA LYS A 363 -124.07 18.85 -67.00
C LYS A 363 -124.03 20.39 -67.03
N LEU A 364 -123.04 20.99 -67.70
CA LEU A 364 -122.98 22.45 -67.88
C LEU A 364 -124.02 22.95 -68.89
N GLU A 365 -124.32 22.18 -69.95
CA GLU A 365 -125.36 22.53 -70.93
C GLU A 365 -126.78 22.43 -70.34
N ASP A 366 -127.06 21.39 -69.52
CA ASP A 366 -128.35 21.24 -68.81
C ASP A 366 -128.65 22.44 -67.89
N LEU A 367 -127.65 22.95 -67.17
CA LEU A 367 -127.79 24.10 -66.27
C LEU A 367 -128.09 25.42 -67.01
N ILE A 368 -127.63 25.56 -68.26
CA ILE A 368 -127.86 26.75 -69.09
C ILE A 368 -129.29 26.77 -69.64
N ASN A 369 -129.90 25.60 -69.87
CA ASN A 369 -131.25 25.50 -70.42
C ASN A 369 -132.38 25.79 -69.41
N CYS A 370 -132.15 25.64 -68.10
CA CYS A 370 -133.15 25.97 -67.07
C CYS A 370 -133.47 27.48 -66.95
N PHE A 371 -132.74 28.36 -67.64
CA PHE A 371 -132.71 29.80 -67.32
C PHE A 371 -133.78 30.68 -68.01
N LYS A 372 -134.79 30.14 -68.71
CA LYS A 372 -135.40 30.86 -69.86
C LYS A 372 -136.90 31.24 -69.90
N GLU A 373 -137.79 30.90 -68.95
CA GLU A 373 -139.24 31.28 -69.09
C GLU A 373 -139.98 31.79 -67.82
N ASN A 374 -140.37 33.08 -67.82
CA ASN A 374 -141.60 33.75 -67.29
C ASN A 374 -142.12 33.53 -65.83
N LYS A 375 -142.77 34.47 -65.08
CA LYS A 375 -142.90 35.97 -65.05
C LYS A 375 -143.74 36.44 -63.78
N GLU A 376 -143.66 37.73 -63.38
CA GLU A 376 -144.53 38.52 -62.39
C GLU A 376 -144.23 38.45 -60.84
N ASN A 377 -144.55 39.38 -59.87
CA ASN A 377 -145.06 40.80 -59.82
C ASN A 377 -144.90 41.57 -58.44
N PHE A 378 -145.23 42.90 -58.40
CA PHE A 378 -145.59 43.86 -57.29
C PHE A 378 -144.58 44.37 -56.18
N SER A 379 -144.90 45.49 -55.48
CA SER A 379 -143.97 46.62 -55.14
C SER A 379 -144.04 47.36 -53.77
N GLY A 380 -142.92 47.99 -53.32
CA GLY A 380 -142.83 49.06 -52.28
C GLY A 380 -141.58 48.95 -51.35
N ASP A 381 -141.08 49.93 -50.57
CA ASP A 381 -141.10 51.42 -50.64
C ASP A 381 -139.69 52.02 -50.27
N LEU A 382 -139.48 53.33 -49.99
CA LEU A 382 -138.19 54.04 -50.19
C LEU A 382 -137.35 54.61 -49.00
N GLU A 383 -137.58 55.85 -48.51
CA GLU A 383 -136.54 56.91 -48.61
C GLU A 383 -135.36 57.00 -47.59
N ASN A 384 -135.60 57.24 -46.28
CA ASN A 384 -134.76 57.83 -45.18
C ASN A 384 -133.20 57.72 -45.11
N LYS A 385 -132.53 56.95 -45.95
CA LYS A 385 -131.18 56.40 -45.70
C LYS A 385 -129.98 57.29 -46.11
N THR A 386 -130.23 58.48 -46.66
CA THR A 386 -129.16 59.32 -47.27
C THR A 386 -128.29 60.09 -46.30
N LYS A 387 -128.77 60.45 -45.09
CA LYS A 387 -128.07 61.39 -44.20
C LYS A 387 -126.95 60.79 -43.34
N GLU A 388 -127.05 59.55 -42.91
CA GLU A 388 -126.06 58.92 -42.00
C GLU A 388 -124.69 58.67 -42.65
N CYS A 389 -124.59 58.81 -43.98
CA CYS A 389 -123.42 58.39 -44.73
C CYS A 389 -122.25 59.42 -44.74
N GLU A 390 -122.55 60.71 -44.61
CA GLU A 390 -121.54 61.78 -44.74
C GLU A 390 -120.66 61.95 -43.48
N GLU A 391 -121.24 61.81 -42.27
CA GLU A 391 -120.52 62.01 -41.00
C GLU A 391 -119.39 60.99 -40.76
N ILE A 392 -119.48 59.81 -41.36
CA ILE A 392 -118.49 58.73 -41.19
C ILE A 392 -117.20 59.05 -41.96
N LYS A 393 -117.30 59.81 -43.06
CA LYS A 393 -116.23 60.05 -44.02
C LYS A 393 -115.11 60.92 -43.44
N THR A 394 -115.46 61.96 -42.71
CA THR A 394 -114.52 62.92 -42.10
C THR A 394 -113.64 62.28 -41.00
N LYS A 395 -114.17 61.30 -40.25
CA LYS A 395 -113.42 60.57 -39.20
C LYS A 395 -112.33 59.66 -39.74
N ILE A 396 -112.41 59.25 -41.02
CA ILE A 396 -111.43 58.36 -41.65
C ILE A 396 -110.16 59.13 -42.07
N GLU A 397 -110.29 60.42 -42.36
CA GLU A 397 -109.19 61.26 -42.84
C GLU A 397 -108.19 61.62 -41.73
N SER A 398 -108.67 62.07 -40.56
CA SER A 398 -107.81 62.42 -39.42
C SER A 398 -106.94 61.25 -38.92
N LEU A 399 -107.54 60.06 -38.80
CA LEU A 399 -106.83 58.82 -38.44
C LEU A 399 -105.70 58.48 -39.45
N SER A 400 -105.80 58.95 -40.70
CA SER A 400 -104.78 58.67 -41.72
C SER A 400 -103.49 59.48 -41.58
N GLU A 401 -103.53 60.63 -40.90
CA GLU A 401 -102.35 61.48 -40.70
C GLU A 401 -101.49 61.02 -39.51
N GLU A 402 -102.11 60.58 -38.40
CA GLU A 402 -101.40 60.07 -37.23
C GLU A 402 -100.57 58.82 -37.55
N ILE A 403 -101.16 57.90 -38.33
CA ILE A 403 -100.52 56.69 -38.87
C ILE A 403 -99.23 57.02 -39.65
N LYS A 404 -99.20 58.13 -40.41
CA LYS A 404 -98.01 58.51 -41.20
C LYS A 404 -96.83 58.95 -40.32
N LYS A 405 -97.07 59.70 -39.24
CA LYS A 405 -95.99 60.18 -38.35
C LYS A 405 -95.28 59.02 -37.66
N ILE A 406 -96.04 58.09 -37.09
CA ILE A 406 -95.48 56.96 -36.33
C ILE A 406 -94.58 56.07 -37.22
N ASN A 407 -94.96 55.83 -38.48
CA ASN A 407 -94.15 55.08 -39.43
C ASN A 407 -92.78 55.72 -39.73
N GLN A 408 -92.69 57.05 -39.80
CA GLN A 408 -91.42 57.73 -40.08
C GLN A 408 -90.41 57.53 -38.95
N GLU A 409 -90.84 57.68 -37.70
CA GLU A 409 -90.00 57.51 -36.51
C GLU A 409 -89.49 56.06 -36.38
N LEU A 410 -90.36 55.06 -36.61
CA LEU A 410 -89.98 53.64 -36.62
C LEU A 410 -88.89 53.33 -37.68
N SER A 411 -88.96 53.98 -38.85
CA SER A 411 -87.98 53.75 -39.94
C SER A 411 -86.58 54.29 -39.65
N GLN A 412 -86.46 55.39 -38.90
CA GLN A 412 -85.15 55.97 -38.56
C GLN A 412 -84.40 55.08 -37.56
N PHE A 413 -85.08 54.64 -36.50
CA PHE A 413 -84.52 53.75 -35.47
C PHE A 413 -83.91 52.47 -36.06
N LEU A 414 -84.63 51.82 -37.00
CA LEU A 414 -84.17 50.62 -37.71
C LEU A 414 -82.91 50.82 -38.57
N SER A 415 -82.55 52.07 -38.91
CA SER A 415 -81.34 52.37 -39.69
C SER A 415 -80.10 52.46 -38.80
N GLU A 416 -80.22 53.09 -37.63
CA GLU A 416 -79.13 53.25 -36.66
C GLU A 416 -78.73 51.92 -36.03
N GLU A 417 -79.72 51.07 -35.71
CA GLU A 417 -79.47 49.74 -35.16
C GLU A 417 -78.68 48.85 -36.15
N LYS A 418 -78.99 48.93 -37.45
CA LYS A 418 -78.23 48.22 -38.50
C LYS A 418 -76.79 48.70 -38.59
N ALA A 419 -76.53 49.99 -38.48
CA ALA A 419 -75.17 50.55 -38.49
C ALA A 419 -74.35 50.09 -37.27
N LYS A 420 -74.96 50.05 -36.08
CA LYS A 420 -74.31 49.51 -34.86
C LYS A 420 -73.99 48.01 -34.99
N ARG A 421 -74.96 47.20 -35.44
CA ARG A 421 -74.74 45.76 -35.72
C ARG A 421 -73.63 45.51 -36.74
N GLY A 422 -73.48 46.40 -37.74
CA GLY A 422 -72.37 46.36 -38.71
C GLY A 422 -70.99 46.48 -38.07
N LYS A 423 -70.79 47.45 -37.17
CA LYS A 423 -69.50 47.64 -36.45
C LYS A 423 -69.16 46.48 -35.52
N ILE A 424 -70.16 45.96 -34.79
CA ILE A 424 -69.99 44.78 -33.92
C ILE A 424 -69.50 43.57 -34.74
N LEU A 425 -70.03 43.37 -35.95
CA LEU A 425 -69.59 42.30 -36.87
C LEU A 425 -68.16 42.48 -37.40
N GLU A 426 -67.65 43.71 -37.49
CA GLU A 426 -66.26 43.96 -37.87
C GLU A 426 -65.30 43.65 -36.72
N GLU A 427 -65.61 44.11 -35.51
CA GLU A 427 -64.77 43.82 -34.33
C GLU A 427 -64.79 42.34 -33.94
N GLN A 428 -65.91 41.63 -34.14
CA GLN A 428 -65.97 40.17 -33.96
C GLN A 428 -64.99 39.42 -34.89
N LYS A 429 -64.83 39.87 -36.14
CA LYS A 429 -63.88 39.26 -37.10
C LYS A 429 -62.43 39.49 -36.68
N GLU A 430 -62.09 40.66 -36.14
CA GLU A 430 -60.75 40.91 -35.61
C GLU A 430 -60.46 40.06 -34.37
N ILE A 431 -61.43 39.89 -33.46
CA ILE A 431 -61.31 38.97 -32.32
C ILE A 431 -61.06 37.54 -32.80
N GLU A 432 -61.79 37.05 -33.81
CA GLU A 432 -61.60 35.71 -34.37
C GLU A 432 -60.19 35.53 -34.98
N LYS A 433 -59.67 36.54 -35.69
CA LYS A 433 -58.29 36.54 -36.21
C LYS A 433 -57.25 36.44 -35.10
N TYR A 434 -57.35 37.28 -34.06
CA TYR A 434 -56.39 37.26 -32.95
C TYR A 434 -56.51 35.99 -32.09
N GLN A 435 -57.71 35.42 -31.93
CA GLN A 435 -57.90 34.10 -31.31
C GLN A 435 -57.19 33.00 -32.10
N ASN A 436 -57.32 32.98 -33.43
CA ASN A 436 -56.65 32.00 -34.28
C ASN A 436 -55.11 32.16 -34.25
N GLN A 437 -54.59 33.39 -34.24
CA GLN A 437 -53.15 33.64 -34.07
C GLN A 437 -52.65 33.17 -32.70
N LEU A 438 -53.40 33.44 -31.63
CA LEU A 438 -53.06 33.00 -30.27
C LEU A 438 -53.00 31.47 -30.18
N ASN A 439 -53.98 30.76 -30.74
CA ASN A 439 -53.99 29.29 -30.81
C ASN A 439 -52.76 28.71 -31.55
N ILE A 440 -52.35 29.33 -32.66
CA ILE A 440 -51.16 28.90 -33.41
C ILE A 440 -49.90 29.07 -32.54
N ILE A 441 -49.74 30.23 -31.90
CA ILE A 441 -48.56 30.53 -31.07
C ILE A 441 -48.51 29.66 -29.81
N ASP A 442 -49.66 29.34 -29.20
CA ASP A 442 -49.70 28.41 -28.07
C ASP A 442 -49.27 26.98 -28.46
N ASN A 443 -49.62 26.53 -29.67
CA ASN A 443 -49.13 25.25 -30.19
C ASN A 443 -47.60 25.29 -30.37
N GLU A 444 -47.05 26.33 -31.02
CA GLU A 444 -45.59 26.50 -31.19
C GLU A 444 -44.86 26.58 -29.83
N ILE A 445 -45.41 27.30 -28.86
CA ILE A 445 -44.87 27.43 -27.49
C ILE A 445 -44.85 26.05 -26.81
N ASN A 446 -45.90 25.26 -26.96
CA ASN A 446 -45.99 23.93 -26.36
C ASN A 446 -45.04 22.94 -27.05
N GLU A 447 -44.88 22.99 -28.38
CA GLU A 447 -43.87 22.21 -29.10
C GLU A 447 -42.45 22.53 -28.62
N ILE A 448 -42.08 23.81 -28.53
CA ILE A 448 -40.75 24.24 -28.03
C ILE A 448 -40.53 23.78 -26.58
N LYS A 449 -41.56 23.84 -25.71
CA LYS A 449 -41.47 23.31 -24.34
C LYS A 449 -41.24 21.79 -24.32
N ILE A 450 -41.98 21.03 -25.13
CA ILE A 450 -41.83 19.57 -25.23
C ILE A 450 -40.43 19.20 -25.72
N GLU A 451 -39.92 19.88 -26.75
CA GLU A 451 -38.55 19.68 -27.23
C GLU A 451 -37.51 20.05 -26.17
N THR A 452 -37.68 21.18 -25.48
CA THR A 452 -36.75 21.60 -24.40
C THR A 452 -36.71 20.55 -23.29
N ALA A 453 -37.87 20.08 -22.82
CA ALA A 453 -37.96 19.05 -21.78
C ALA A 453 -37.35 17.70 -22.22
N ARG A 454 -37.47 17.32 -23.51
CA ARG A 454 -36.80 16.13 -24.06
C ARG A 454 -35.27 16.26 -24.04
N ILE A 455 -34.75 17.45 -24.39
CA ILE A 455 -33.29 17.70 -24.41
C ILE A 455 -32.76 17.81 -22.97
N GLU A 456 -33.51 18.41 -22.05
CA GLU A 456 -33.19 18.44 -20.60
C GLU A 456 -33.16 17.02 -20.02
N THR A 457 -34.18 16.19 -20.28
CA THR A 457 -34.19 14.78 -19.85
C THR A 457 -32.96 14.03 -20.38
N ARG A 458 -32.62 14.22 -21.65
CA ARG A 458 -31.44 13.60 -22.28
C ARG A 458 -30.12 14.11 -21.68
N LYS A 459 -30.07 15.36 -21.23
CA LYS A 459 -28.93 15.92 -20.49
C LYS A 459 -28.83 15.30 -19.10
N ASP A 460 -29.93 15.19 -18.36
CA ASP A 460 -29.95 14.57 -17.04
C ASP A 460 -29.54 13.09 -17.08
N ASP A 461 -29.97 12.35 -18.12
CA ASP A 461 -29.55 10.97 -18.35
C ASP A 461 -28.06 10.86 -18.72
N LEU A 462 -27.53 11.79 -19.52
CA LEU A 462 -26.10 11.88 -19.79
C LEU A 462 -25.31 12.23 -18.52
N GLU A 463 -25.80 13.15 -17.68
CA GLU A 463 -25.15 13.52 -16.41
C GLU A 463 -25.10 12.34 -15.43
N LYS A 464 -26.13 11.48 -15.40
CA LYS A 464 -26.09 10.19 -14.67
C LYS A 464 -25.04 9.25 -15.26
N GLU A 465 -25.02 9.05 -16.58
CA GLU A 465 -24.00 8.21 -17.26
C GLU A 465 -22.58 8.69 -16.95
N ILE A 466 -22.35 10.02 -16.96
CA ILE A 466 -21.07 10.64 -16.59
C ILE A 466 -20.70 10.36 -15.13
N ILE A 467 -21.66 10.47 -14.20
CA ILE A 467 -21.41 10.17 -12.77
C ILE A 467 -21.08 8.68 -12.59
N GLU A 468 -21.80 7.78 -13.26
CA GLU A 468 -21.57 6.33 -13.20
C GLU A 468 -20.21 5.92 -13.80
N GLU A 469 -19.79 6.55 -14.92
CA GLU A 469 -18.55 6.21 -15.63
C GLU A 469 -17.29 6.96 -15.15
N THR A 470 -17.44 8.14 -14.50
CA THR A 470 -16.30 9.01 -14.12
C THR A 470 -16.28 9.49 -12.67
N GLY A 471 -17.41 9.40 -11.95
CA GLY A 471 -17.53 9.77 -10.54
C GLY A 471 -17.66 11.27 -10.22
N SER A 472 -17.49 12.20 -11.18
CA SER A 472 -17.71 13.64 -10.94
C SER A 472 -18.01 14.45 -12.21
N LEU A 473 -19.02 15.33 -12.12
CA LEU A 473 -19.41 16.30 -13.15
C LEU A 473 -18.45 17.50 -13.27
N GLU A 474 -17.61 17.77 -12.27
CA GLU A 474 -16.75 18.97 -12.25
C GLU A 474 -15.72 18.98 -13.40
N ILE A 475 -15.35 17.78 -13.84
CA ILE A 475 -14.30 17.52 -14.84
C ILE A 475 -14.64 18.14 -16.21
N LEU A 476 -15.91 18.44 -16.51
CA LEU A 476 -16.37 18.85 -17.86
C LEU A 476 -16.42 20.37 -18.10
N LYS A 477 -16.19 21.22 -17.09
CA LYS A 477 -16.36 22.68 -17.19
C LYS A 477 -15.14 23.46 -17.72
N GLU A 478 -14.01 22.79 -17.98
CA GLU A 478 -12.70 23.45 -18.13
C GLU A 478 -12.17 23.62 -19.57
N LYS A 479 -12.89 23.17 -20.60
CA LYS A 479 -12.43 23.31 -22.01
C LYS A 479 -13.50 23.89 -22.91
N GLU A 480 -13.15 24.94 -23.64
CA GLU A 480 -13.85 25.38 -24.84
C GLU A 480 -13.60 24.39 -25.99
N ALA A 481 -14.58 24.23 -26.88
CA ALA A 481 -14.58 23.18 -27.89
C ALA A 481 -13.71 23.49 -29.11
N ASP A 482 -12.72 22.63 -29.38
CA ASP A 482 -12.25 22.38 -30.74
C ASP A 482 -13.18 21.37 -31.42
N GLU A 483 -13.68 21.72 -32.61
CA GLU A 483 -14.46 20.90 -33.56
C GLU A 483 -15.57 20.00 -32.99
N LEU A 484 -16.79 20.56 -32.89
CA LEU A 484 -18.03 19.84 -32.54
C LEU A 484 -18.41 18.73 -33.54
N ARG A 485 -17.90 17.50 -33.33
CA ARG A 485 -18.53 16.25 -33.80
C ARG A 485 -18.31 15.09 -32.82
N PRO A 486 -19.37 14.49 -32.24
CA PRO A 486 -19.24 13.28 -31.44
C PRO A 486 -18.81 12.10 -32.32
N ASN A 487 -17.52 11.78 -32.28
CA ASN A 487 -16.94 10.72 -33.10
C ASN A 487 -17.17 9.34 -32.45
N ARG A 488 -17.88 8.44 -33.13
CA ARG A 488 -18.10 7.03 -32.72
C ARG A 488 -16.81 6.30 -32.38
N GLU A 489 -15.71 6.63 -33.04
CA GLU A 489 -14.40 6.02 -32.79
C GLU A 489 -13.91 6.25 -31.35
N LYS A 490 -14.23 7.41 -30.73
CA LYS A 490 -13.90 7.70 -29.33
C LYS A 490 -14.64 6.75 -28.37
N LEU A 491 -15.93 6.49 -28.61
CA LEU A 491 -16.73 5.55 -27.80
C LEU A 491 -16.17 4.12 -27.89
N ASP A 492 -15.81 3.66 -29.09
CA ASP A 492 -15.26 2.32 -29.28
C ASP A 492 -13.85 2.18 -28.65
N GLN A 493 -13.06 3.26 -28.63
CA GLN A 493 -11.79 3.31 -27.90
C GLN A 493 -12.01 3.27 -26.38
N ILE A 494 -12.97 4.04 -25.84
CA ILE A 494 -13.37 4.00 -24.41
C ILE A 494 -13.74 2.57 -24.00
N LYS A 495 -14.59 1.89 -24.79
CA LYS A 495 -14.99 0.49 -24.52
C LYS A 495 -13.81 -0.48 -24.58
N LYS A 496 -12.91 -0.35 -25.55
CA LYS A 496 -11.69 -1.18 -25.65
C LYS A 496 -10.77 -0.97 -24.45
N MET A 497 -10.53 0.27 -24.04
CA MET A 497 -9.71 0.60 -22.86
C MET A 497 -10.35 0.10 -21.56
N LYS A 498 -11.67 0.26 -21.39
CA LYS A 498 -12.40 -0.29 -20.23
C LYS A 498 -12.25 -1.81 -20.14
N HIS A 499 -12.43 -2.52 -21.25
CA HIS A 499 -12.23 -3.97 -21.29
C HIS A 499 -10.76 -4.40 -21.03
N GLN A 500 -9.79 -3.62 -21.50
CA GLN A 500 -8.37 -3.84 -21.18
C GLN A 500 -8.07 -3.65 -19.68
N LEU A 501 -8.71 -2.68 -19.02
CA LEU A 501 -8.59 -2.45 -17.58
C LEU A 501 -9.23 -3.58 -16.76
N GLU A 502 -10.40 -4.07 -17.17
CA GLU A 502 -11.05 -5.26 -16.59
C GLU A 502 -10.15 -6.50 -16.69
N MET A 503 -9.55 -6.74 -17.86
CA MET A 503 -8.61 -7.85 -18.10
C MET A 503 -7.32 -7.76 -17.27
N ILE A 504 -6.90 -6.57 -16.83
CA ILE A 504 -5.74 -6.41 -15.94
C ILE A 504 -6.10 -6.75 -14.48
N GLY A 505 -7.36 -6.54 -14.09
CA GLY A 505 -7.87 -6.85 -12.75
C GLY A 505 -7.54 -5.80 -11.69
N GLY A 506 -7.96 -6.06 -10.45
CA GLY A 506 -7.80 -5.16 -9.31
C GLY A 506 -6.34 -4.90 -8.91
N ILE A 507 -6.09 -3.69 -8.40
CA ILE A 507 -4.77 -3.26 -7.89
C ILE A 507 -4.74 -3.45 -6.37
N ASP A 508 -3.65 -4.00 -5.86
CA ASP A 508 -3.23 -3.78 -4.48
C ASP A 508 -2.10 -2.72 -4.46
N PRO A 509 -2.30 -1.54 -3.83
CA PRO A 509 -1.28 -0.51 -3.69
C PRO A 509 -0.04 -0.94 -2.88
N GLU A 510 -0.12 -2.02 -2.09
CA GLU A 510 1.00 -2.49 -1.28
C GLU A 510 2.10 -3.16 -2.11
N VAL A 511 1.78 -3.68 -3.31
CA VAL A 511 2.75 -4.33 -4.23
C VAL A 511 3.92 -3.41 -4.58
N GLU A 512 3.71 -2.09 -4.69
CA GLU A 512 4.81 -1.14 -4.96
C GLU A 512 5.77 -1.03 -3.77
N LYS A 513 5.23 -1.04 -2.54
CA LYS A 513 6.02 -1.00 -1.31
C LYS A 513 6.76 -2.32 -1.13
N GLU A 514 6.07 -3.45 -1.32
CA GLU A 514 6.66 -4.78 -1.19
C GLU A 514 7.81 -4.99 -2.20
N HIS A 515 7.61 -4.60 -3.48
CA HIS A 515 8.68 -4.66 -4.49
C HIS A 515 9.91 -3.84 -4.09
N LYS A 516 9.73 -2.63 -3.54
CA LYS A 516 10.87 -1.80 -3.07
C LYS A 516 11.60 -2.47 -1.91
N ILE A 517 10.90 -2.92 -0.88
CA ILE A 517 11.47 -3.59 0.30
C ILE A 517 12.20 -4.88 -0.10
N ALA A 518 11.60 -5.70 -0.95
CA ALA A 518 12.21 -6.93 -1.45
C ALA A 518 13.48 -6.66 -2.28
N LEU A 519 13.47 -5.59 -3.10
CA LEU A 519 14.60 -5.21 -3.94
C LEU A 519 15.77 -4.66 -3.12
N GLU A 520 15.48 -3.82 -2.12
CA GLU A 520 16.48 -3.33 -1.15
C GLU A 520 17.12 -4.50 -0.40
N ARG A 521 16.31 -5.44 0.12
CA ARG A 521 16.81 -6.64 0.80
C ARG A 521 17.66 -7.52 -0.10
N PHE A 522 17.25 -7.72 -1.36
CA PHE A 522 18.02 -8.51 -2.34
C PHE A 522 19.36 -7.84 -2.67
N ASN A 523 19.36 -6.53 -2.94
CA ASN A 523 20.58 -5.79 -3.24
C ASN A 523 21.57 -5.81 -2.06
N PHE A 524 21.07 -5.63 -0.83
CA PHE A 524 21.87 -5.73 0.38
C PHE A 524 22.49 -7.13 0.55
N LEU A 525 21.67 -8.19 0.45
CA LEU A 525 22.17 -9.56 0.57
C LEU A 525 23.17 -9.90 -0.54
N SER A 526 22.93 -9.46 -1.78
CA SER A 526 23.84 -9.67 -2.91
C SER A 526 25.22 -9.04 -2.67
N SER A 527 25.25 -7.78 -2.22
CA SER A 527 26.50 -7.11 -1.83
C SER A 527 27.22 -7.88 -0.72
N GLN A 528 26.51 -8.23 0.36
CA GLN A 528 27.08 -8.94 1.50
C GLN A 528 27.58 -10.35 1.14
N THR A 529 26.96 -11.04 0.17
CA THR A 529 27.50 -12.32 -0.33
C THR A 529 28.82 -12.15 -1.08
N GLU A 530 29.01 -11.04 -1.80
CA GLU A 530 30.26 -10.77 -2.51
C GLU A 530 31.36 -10.36 -1.53
N ASP A 531 31.04 -9.47 -0.58
CA ASP A 531 31.93 -9.07 0.53
C ASP A 531 32.41 -10.30 1.35
N LEU A 532 31.52 -11.27 1.59
CA LEU A 532 31.83 -12.51 2.29
C LEU A 532 32.75 -13.42 1.46
N LYS A 533 32.54 -13.55 0.14
CA LYS A 533 33.45 -14.33 -0.73
C LYS A 533 34.86 -13.75 -0.75
N GLU A 534 34.98 -12.43 -0.89
CA GLU A 534 36.28 -11.74 -0.88
C GLU A 534 36.97 -11.87 0.49
N SER A 535 36.20 -11.76 1.57
CA SER A 535 36.68 -12.01 2.94
C SER A 535 37.18 -13.45 3.15
N ILE A 536 36.47 -14.45 2.60
CA ILE A 536 36.91 -15.85 2.66
C ILE A 536 38.19 -16.06 1.84
N LYS A 537 38.27 -15.48 0.62
CA LYS A 537 39.46 -15.56 -0.23
C LYS A 537 40.70 -14.96 0.44
N SER A 538 40.60 -13.74 0.97
CA SER A 538 41.70 -13.09 1.67
C SER A 538 42.13 -13.84 2.94
N LEU A 539 41.18 -14.44 3.69
CA LEU A 539 41.51 -15.33 4.81
C LEU A 539 42.24 -16.61 4.36
N LYS A 540 41.86 -17.23 3.23
CA LYS A 540 42.60 -18.38 2.65
C LYS A 540 44.04 -17.99 2.31
N GLU A 541 44.27 -16.83 1.69
CA GLU A 541 45.61 -16.32 1.38
C GLU A 541 46.46 -16.04 2.64
N ILE A 542 45.83 -15.54 3.71
CA ILE A 542 46.48 -15.34 5.01
C ILE A 542 46.89 -16.69 5.62
N ILE A 543 46.02 -17.71 5.57
CA ILE A 543 46.34 -19.06 6.06
C ILE A 543 47.54 -19.64 5.32
N TYR A 544 47.57 -19.58 3.99
CA TYR A 544 48.70 -20.06 3.20
C TYR A 544 50.03 -19.41 3.62
N LYS A 545 50.05 -18.07 3.74
CA LYS A 545 51.23 -17.31 4.21
C LYS A 545 51.64 -17.66 5.64
N LEU A 546 50.67 -17.96 6.52
CA LEU A 546 50.96 -18.41 7.89
C LEU A 546 51.55 -19.83 7.90
N GLU A 547 51.04 -20.76 7.10
CA GLU A 547 51.54 -22.14 7.02
C GLU A 547 52.96 -22.22 6.44
N GLU A 548 53.25 -21.46 5.39
CA GLU A 548 54.61 -21.35 4.86
C GLU A 548 55.58 -20.81 5.93
N LYS A 549 55.18 -19.74 6.64
CA LYS A 549 55.97 -19.16 7.73
C LYS A 549 56.18 -20.15 8.89
N ILE A 550 55.14 -20.87 9.30
CA ILE A 550 55.21 -21.93 10.31
C ILE A 550 56.24 -22.99 9.90
N LYS A 551 56.15 -23.49 8.66
CA LYS A 551 57.05 -24.55 8.14
C LYS A 551 58.51 -24.10 8.13
N ILE A 552 58.80 -22.88 7.67
CA ILE A 552 60.16 -22.32 7.63
C ILE A 552 60.70 -22.15 9.06
N GLN A 553 59.98 -21.41 9.91
CA GLN A 553 60.43 -21.11 11.27
C GLN A 553 60.60 -22.38 12.12
N PHE A 554 59.71 -23.37 11.96
CA PHE A 554 59.84 -24.67 12.64
C PHE A 554 61.13 -25.38 12.25
N LYS A 555 61.42 -25.56 10.95
CA LYS A 555 62.61 -26.29 10.51
C LYS A 555 63.91 -25.55 10.87
N GLU A 556 63.92 -24.23 10.77
CA GLU A 556 65.06 -23.42 11.22
C GLU A 556 65.31 -23.53 12.73
N ASN A 557 64.28 -23.43 13.56
CA ASN A 557 64.47 -23.46 15.01
C ASN A 557 64.70 -24.89 15.52
N PHE A 558 64.06 -25.90 14.92
CA PHE A 558 64.32 -27.31 15.23
C PHE A 558 65.77 -27.72 14.96
N THR A 559 66.35 -27.31 13.82
CA THR A 559 67.77 -27.59 13.52
C THR A 559 68.73 -26.90 14.48
N LYS A 560 68.42 -25.67 14.92
CA LYS A 560 69.17 -24.97 15.98
C LYS A 560 69.06 -25.68 17.34
N ILE A 561 67.85 -26.08 17.76
CA ILE A 561 67.60 -26.81 19.02
C ILE A 561 68.35 -28.16 19.02
N ASN A 562 68.32 -28.91 17.92
CA ASN A 562 69.01 -30.20 17.79
C ASN A 562 70.55 -30.05 17.95
N LYS A 563 71.12 -28.94 17.46
CA LYS A 563 72.55 -28.64 17.61
C LYS A 563 72.92 -28.24 19.04
N GLU A 564 72.14 -27.37 19.68
CA GLU A 564 72.38 -26.99 21.08
C GLU A 564 72.09 -28.15 22.04
N PHE A 565 71.18 -29.07 21.71
CA PHE A 565 70.90 -30.26 22.50
C PHE A 565 72.12 -31.18 22.61
N ASP A 566 72.78 -31.51 21.48
CA ASP A 566 74.04 -32.26 21.48
C ASP A 566 75.14 -31.55 22.29
N ARG A 567 75.20 -30.21 22.21
CA ARG A 567 76.15 -29.37 22.98
C ARG A 567 75.89 -29.45 24.50
N PHE A 568 74.68 -29.13 24.96
CA PHE A 568 74.36 -29.15 26.39
C PHE A 568 74.40 -30.56 26.98
N PHE A 569 73.99 -31.58 26.21
CA PHE A 569 74.15 -32.98 26.61
C PHE A 569 75.61 -33.33 26.89
N LYS A 570 76.53 -32.97 26.00
CA LYS A 570 77.98 -33.18 26.22
C LYS A 570 78.53 -32.42 27.42
N ILE A 571 78.06 -31.22 27.69
CA ILE A 571 78.46 -30.44 28.88
C ILE A 571 77.97 -31.11 30.16
N LEU A 572 76.70 -31.54 30.21
CA LEU A 572 76.10 -32.21 31.36
C LEU A 572 76.73 -33.58 31.65
N PHE A 573 76.86 -34.43 30.64
CA PHE A 573 77.40 -35.79 30.81
C PHE A 573 78.94 -35.83 30.83
N GLY A 574 79.62 -34.79 30.32
CA GLY A 574 81.08 -34.78 30.13
C GLY A 574 81.54 -35.64 28.95
N GLY A 575 80.67 -35.90 27.98
CA GLY A 575 80.88 -36.78 26.83
C GLY A 575 79.56 -37.31 26.27
N GLY A 576 79.64 -38.31 25.38
CA GLY A 576 78.48 -38.87 24.70
C GLY A 576 77.96 -37.97 23.56
N GLY A 577 76.68 -38.14 23.20
CA GLY A 577 75.99 -37.28 22.24
C GLY A 577 74.49 -37.53 22.22
N ALA A 578 73.71 -36.57 21.75
CA ALA A 578 72.27 -36.68 21.67
C ALA A 578 71.72 -35.97 20.43
N LYS A 579 70.62 -36.49 19.88
CA LYS A 579 70.00 -35.99 18.65
C LYS A 579 68.48 -36.14 18.72
N ILE A 580 67.80 -35.28 17.99
CA ILE A 580 66.37 -35.34 17.75
C ILE A 580 66.17 -35.70 16.27
N LYS A 581 65.33 -36.68 16.00
CA LYS A 581 64.94 -37.13 14.67
C LYS A 581 63.49 -36.70 14.43
N LEU A 582 63.19 -36.37 13.19
CA LEU A 582 61.90 -35.85 12.76
C LEU A 582 61.41 -36.68 11.56
N GLU A 583 60.23 -37.25 11.66
CA GLU A 583 59.53 -37.90 10.54
C GLU A 583 58.24 -37.15 10.24
N GLU A 584 57.91 -36.92 8.96
CA GLU A 584 56.70 -36.18 8.58
C GLU A 584 55.51 -37.15 8.49
N ILE A 585 54.47 -36.93 9.31
CA ILE A 585 53.22 -37.69 9.27
C ILE A 585 52.16 -36.83 8.56
N SER A 586 51.63 -37.34 7.44
CA SER A 586 50.49 -36.77 6.74
C SER A 586 49.19 -37.41 7.24
N LYS A 587 48.49 -36.79 8.19
CA LYS A 587 47.09 -37.16 8.52
C LYS A 587 46.15 -36.48 7.51
N ASN A 588 45.55 -37.25 6.60
CA ASN A 588 44.45 -36.75 5.76
C ASN A 588 43.21 -36.49 6.64
N LEU A 589 42.84 -35.22 6.79
CA LEU A 589 41.66 -34.77 7.57
C LEU A 589 40.31 -35.00 6.86
N GLU A 590 40.29 -35.78 5.79
CA GLU A 590 39.12 -36.07 4.92
C GLU A 590 37.99 -36.86 5.61
N LYS A 591 38.06 -37.14 6.91
CA LYS A 591 37.12 -38.02 7.63
C LYS A 591 36.23 -37.35 8.68
N GLU A 592 36.54 -36.15 9.17
CA GLU A 592 35.70 -35.49 10.19
C GLU A 592 34.61 -34.56 9.62
N ILE A 593 34.80 -34.05 8.39
CA ILE A 593 33.82 -33.17 7.73
C ILE A 593 32.77 -34.00 6.94
N THR A 594 33.16 -35.18 6.47
CA THR A 594 32.46 -35.98 5.45
C THR A 594 31.37 -36.91 6.00
N SER A 595 30.77 -36.57 7.14
CA SER A 595 29.65 -37.33 7.74
C SER A 595 28.28 -36.65 7.56
N GLN A 596 28.23 -35.43 7.00
CA GLN A 596 27.00 -34.70 6.70
C GLN A 596 27.10 -33.83 5.43
N GLN A 597 27.25 -34.47 4.26
CA GLN A 597 26.66 -34.06 2.97
C GLN A 597 27.25 -34.90 1.83
N GLU A 598 26.41 -35.72 1.20
CA GLU A 598 26.69 -36.29 -0.12
C GLU A 598 26.30 -35.28 -1.21
N ALA A 599 26.97 -35.37 -2.36
CA ALA A 599 26.68 -34.65 -3.62
C ALA A 599 26.92 -33.11 -3.65
N ILE A 600 28.19 -32.70 -3.72
CA ILE A 600 28.64 -31.65 -4.66
C ILE A 600 29.94 -32.10 -5.35
N GLU A 601 29.83 -32.51 -6.62
CA GLU A 601 30.98 -32.82 -7.49
C GLU A 601 31.60 -31.54 -8.06
N GLU A 602 32.22 -30.68 -7.25
CA GLU A 602 33.00 -29.54 -7.76
C GLU A 602 34.06 -29.00 -6.78
N VAL A 603 34.77 -29.88 -6.06
CA VAL A 603 35.79 -29.45 -5.07
C VAL A 603 37.14 -30.16 -5.26
N GLU A 604 37.82 -29.86 -6.38
CA GLU A 604 39.26 -30.16 -6.51
C GLU A 604 40.15 -29.26 -5.62
N GLU A 605 39.58 -28.22 -5.00
CA GLU A 605 40.29 -27.25 -4.14
C GLU A 605 40.38 -27.62 -2.64
N THR A 606 39.75 -28.70 -2.16
CA THR A 606 39.82 -29.11 -0.72
C THR A 606 41.14 -29.78 -0.33
N LYS A 607 42.15 -29.78 -1.19
CA LYS A 607 43.55 -30.13 -0.86
C LYS A 607 44.24 -29.13 0.10
N LEU A 608 43.55 -28.05 0.50
CA LEU A 608 44.19 -26.83 1.00
C LEU A 608 44.46 -26.71 2.51
N ILE A 609 44.20 -27.74 3.34
CA ILE A 609 44.63 -27.74 4.75
C ILE A 609 45.09 -29.14 5.20
N GLU A 610 46.16 -29.66 4.58
CA GLU A 610 46.90 -30.79 5.17
C GLU A 610 47.58 -30.35 6.47
N GLN A 611 47.06 -30.75 7.62
CA GLN A 611 47.79 -30.61 8.88
C GLN A 611 48.97 -31.60 8.87
N LYS A 612 50.15 -31.08 8.52
CA LYS A 612 51.41 -31.82 8.60
C LYS A 612 51.81 -31.93 10.06
N GLU A 613 51.68 -33.13 10.60
CA GLU A 613 52.20 -33.48 11.91
C GLU A 613 53.62 -34.03 11.76
N TYR A 614 54.39 -33.96 12.84
CA TYR A 614 55.77 -34.42 12.86
C TYR A 614 55.94 -35.40 14.02
N ASP A 615 56.39 -36.61 13.72
CA ASP A 615 56.85 -37.53 14.75
C ASP A 615 58.22 -37.07 15.25
N ILE A 616 58.39 -37.03 16.57
CA ILE A 616 59.62 -36.52 17.21
C ILE A 616 60.21 -37.58 18.13
N GLU A 617 61.18 -38.30 17.57
CA GLU A 617 62.01 -39.27 18.28
C GLU A 617 63.24 -38.57 18.88
N ILE A 618 63.48 -38.76 20.17
CA ILE A 618 64.68 -38.28 20.87
C ILE A 618 65.64 -39.46 21.02
N LEU A 619 66.94 -39.24 20.76
CA LEU A 619 68.00 -40.23 20.82
C LEU A 619 69.13 -39.70 21.70
N ALA A 620 69.61 -40.50 22.66
CA ALA A 620 70.65 -40.10 23.61
C ALA A 620 71.63 -41.25 23.89
N GLU A 621 72.92 -40.98 23.71
CA GLU A 621 74.03 -41.91 23.91
C GLU A 621 74.96 -41.37 25.01
N PRO A 622 74.77 -41.76 26.29
CA PRO A 622 75.67 -41.39 27.39
C PRO A 622 77.10 -41.91 27.17
N PRO A 623 78.12 -41.25 27.74
CA PRO A 623 79.52 -41.67 27.59
C PRO A 623 79.72 -43.13 28.02
N GLY A 624 80.35 -43.93 27.15
CA GLY A 624 80.64 -45.34 27.38
C GLY A 624 79.50 -46.33 27.06
N LYS A 625 78.32 -45.87 26.60
CA LYS A 625 77.18 -46.74 26.26
C LYS A 625 76.66 -46.49 24.83
N LYS A 626 76.41 -47.57 24.07
CA LYS A 626 75.71 -47.52 22.76
C LYS A 626 74.22 -47.83 22.93
N ILE A 627 73.49 -46.99 23.65
CA ILE A 627 72.04 -47.17 23.88
C ILE A 627 71.25 -46.41 22.81
N LYS A 628 70.26 -47.08 22.19
CA LYS A 628 69.41 -46.48 21.16
C LYS A 628 67.99 -46.12 21.63
N ASN A 629 67.52 -46.69 22.75
CA ASN A 629 66.19 -46.43 23.29
C ASN A 629 66.30 -45.75 24.67
N ILE A 630 65.62 -44.61 24.81
CA ILE A 630 65.52 -43.80 26.04
C ILE A 630 65.06 -44.62 27.25
N GLU A 631 64.20 -45.61 27.05
CA GLU A 631 63.66 -46.42 28.14
C GLU A 631 64.75 -47.14 28.95
N MET A 632 65.88 -47.47 28.32
CA MET A 632 67.03 -48.15 28.94
C MET A 632 67.94 -47.24 29.77
N LEU A 633 67.71 -45.93 29.78
CA LEU A 633 68.44 -44.97 30.62
C LEU A 633 67.98 -45.07 32.09
N SER A 634 68.91 -44.89 33.03
CA SER A 634 68.58 -44.77 34.46
C SER A 634 67.81 -43.48 34.76
N GLY A 635 67.17 -43.39 35.94
CA GLY A 635 66.38 -42.20 36.31
C GLY A 635 67.17 -40.89 36.27
N GLY A 636 68.41 -40.89 36.77
CA GLY A 636 69.30 -39.73 36.72
C GLY A 636 69.76 -39.39 35.29
N GLU A 637 70.07 -40.41 34.46
CA GLU A 637 70.38 -40.20 33.04
C GLU A 637 69.18 -39.64 32.25
N LYS A 638 67.95 -40.07 32.55
CA LYS A 638 66.71 -39.52 31.97
C LYS A 638 66.52 -38.05 32.36
N ALA A 639 66.61 -37.73 33.66
CA ALA A 639 66.51 -36.36 34.15
C ALA A 639 67.55 -35.44 33.47
N LEU A 640 68.82 -35.84 33.46
CA LEU A 640 69.90 -35.11 32.78
C LEU A 640 69.67 -34.92 31.28
N THR A 641 69.13 -35.94 30.59
CA THR A 641 68.81 -35.87 29.16
C THR A 641 67.73 -34.83 28.89
N SER A 642 66.63 -34.83 29.66
CA SER A 642 65.58 -33.81 29.54
C SER A 642 66.08 -32.41 29.91
N LEU A 643 66.87 -32.27 30.97
CA LEU A 643 67.48 -31.00 31.39
C LEU A 643 68.33 -30.42 30.26
N GLY A 644 69.13 -31.25 29.58
CA GLY A 644 69.87 -30.86 28.38
C GLY A 644 68.96 -30.38 27.24
N LEU A 645 67.83 -31.04 27.01
CA LEU A 645 66.85 -30.64 25.99
C LEU A 645 66.15 -29.32 26.35
N ILE A 646 65.72 -29.16 27.60
CA ILE A 646 65.12 -27.93 28.11
C ILE A 646 66.10 -26.75 27.99
N CYS A 647 67.37 -26.92 28.38
CA CYS A 647 68.41 -25.91 28.22
C CYS A 647 68.66 -25.54 26.74
N ALA A 648 68.64 -26.53 25.84
CA ALA A 648 68.78 -26.30 24.40
C ALA A 648 67.61 -25.48 23.82
N ILE A 649 66.39 -25.74 24.29
CA ILE A 649 65.22 -24.96 23.91
C ILE A 649 65.33 -23.53 24.43
N ILE A 650 65.64 -23.33 25.72
CA ILE A 650 65.81 -21.99 26.35
C ILE A 650 66.91 -21.15 25.66
N SER A 651 67.97 -21.80 25.16
CA SER A 651 69.06 -21.13 24.42
C SER A 651 68.60 -20.49 23.10
N ILE A 652 67.68 -21.18 22.40
CA ILE A 652 67.15 -20.78 21.08
C ILE A 652 65.91 -19.91 21.20
N ASN A 653 64.91 -20.40 21.92
CA ASN A 653 63.68 -19.69 22.22
C ASN A 653 63.79 -19.13 23.63
N LYS A 654 63.80 -17.80 23.76
CA LYS A 654 64.21 -17.08 24.97
C LYS A 654 62.96 -16.65 25.77
N PRO A 655 62.46 -17.47 26.70
CA PRO A 655 61.35 -17.06 27.54
C PRO A 655 61.77 -15.90 28.45
N PRO A 656 60.83 -15.04 28.89
CA PRO A 656 61.13 -13.96 29.84
C PRO A 656 61.68 -14.49 31.17
N PHE A 657 61.22 -15.65 31.61
CA PHE A 657 61.71 -16.37 32.79
C PHE A 657 61.56 -17.88 32.66
N VAL A 658 62.24 -18.65 33.51
CA VAL A 658 62.12 -20.12 33.62
C VAL A 658 62.01 -20.48 35.10
N ILE A 659 61.11 -21.42 35.42
CA ILE A 659 60.96 -21.99 36.76
C ILE A 659 61.39 -23.45 36.79
N LEU A 660 62.27 -23.78 37.74
CA LEU A 660 62.76 -25.12 38.00
C LEU A 660 62.45 -25.51 39.45
N ASP A 661 61.48 -26.41 39.66
CA ASP A 661 61.02 -26.89 40.97
C ASP A 661 61.70 -28.24 41.29
N GLU A 662 62.78 -28.18 42.09
CA GLU A 662 63.60 -29.33 42.51
C GLU A 662 64.14 -30.15 41.32
N ALA A 663 64.39 -29.50 40.18
CA ALA A 663 64.86 -30.15 38.95
C ALA A 663 66.24 -30.82 39.11
N ASP A 664 67.03 -30.34 40.06
CA ASP A 664 68.36 -30.80 40.43
C ASP A 664 68.37 -31.94 41.48
N ALA A 665 67.22 -32.34 42.03
CA ALA A 665 67.13 -33.34 43.10
C ALA A 665 67.65 -34.75 42.72
N ALA A 666 67.77 -35.04 41.42
CA ALA A 666 68.31 -36.30 40.90
C ALA A 666 69.79 -36.21 40.44
N LEU A 667 70.45 -35.06 40.67
CA LEU A 667 71.82 -34.82 40.25
C LEU A 667 72.82 -35.14 41.36
N ASP A 668 73.99 -35.64 40.98
CA ASP A 668 75.16 -35.68 41.87
C ASP A 668 75.86 -34.30 41.89
N GLU A 669 76.79 -34.13 42.82
CA GLU A 669 77.54 -32.88 43.02
C GLU A 669 78.25 -32.42 41.73
N LYS A 670 78.89 -33.34 41.01
CA LYS A 670 79.63 -33.05 39.77
C LYS A 670 78.74 -32.61 38.61
N ASN A 671 77.54 -33.18 38.48
CA ASN A 671 76.59 -32.74 37.46
C ASN A 671 75.83 -31.47 37.89
N SER A 672 75.69 -31.25 39.20
CA SER A 672 75.18 -29.99 39.76
C SER A 672 76.09 -28.80 39.40
N ASP A 673 77.42 -28.96 39.53
CA ASP A 673 78.41 -27.96 39.07
C ASP A 673 78.28 -27.63 37.58
N ARG A 674 78.09 -28.66 36.75
CA ARG A 674 77.94 -28.51 35.29
C ARG A 674 76.63 -27.80 34.96
N PHE A 675 75.56 -28.14 35.67
CA PHE A 675 74.25 -27.53 35.51
C PHE A 675 74.25 -26.05 35.95
N ALA A 676 74.87 -25.73 37.08
CA ALA A 676 75.04 -24.36 37.57
C ALA A 676 75.82 -23.48 36.57
N LYS A 677 76.81 -24.05 35.86
CA LYS A 677 77.52 -23.36 34.76
C LYS A 677 76.62 -23.09 33.55
N ILE A 678 75.72 -24.02 33.19
CA ILE A 678 74.75 -23.83 32.11
C ILE A 678 73.73 -22.75 32.48
N ILE A 679 73.21 -22.73 33.72
CA ILE A 679 72.35 -21.63 34.18
C ILE A 679 73.08 -20.30 34.05
N LYS A 680 74.32 -20.18 34.55
CA LYS A 680 75.13 -18.96 34.42
C LYS A 680 75.36 -18.51 32.96
N GLU A 681 75.37 -19.42 31.98
CA GLU A 681 75.41 -19.08 30.54
C GLU A 681 74.05 -18.54 30.04
N LEU A 682 72.95 -19.23 30.36
CA LEU A 682 71.60 -18.89 29.89
C LEU A 682 71.02 -17.61 30.51
N VAL A 683 71.50 -17.25 31.70
CA VAL A 683 71.10 -16.06 32.48
C VAL A 683 71.35 -14.73 31.75
N GLN A 684 72.21 -14.70 30.72
CA GLN A 684 72.34 -13.55 29.82
C GLN A 684 71.08 -13.24 28.99
N ARG A 685 70.11 -14.16 28.94
CA ARG A 685 68.95 -14.09 28.03
C ARG A 685 67.59 -14.30 28.69
N THR A 686 67.57 -14.91 29.87
CA THR A 686 66.35 -15.39 30.53
C THR A 686 66.54 -15.34 32.04
N GLN A 687 65.51 -14.89 32.77
CA GLN A 687 65.47 -14.88 34.23
C GLN A 687 65.24 -16.30 34.79
N PHE A 688 65.84 -16.65 35.92
CA PHE A 688 65.66 -17.98 36.52
C PHE A 688 65.03 -17.90 37.92
N ILE A 689 64.04 -18.76 38.16
CA ILE A 689 63.38 -18.97 39.46
C ILE A 689 63.60 -20.44 39.82
N LEU A 690 64.48 -20.70 40.77
CA LEU A 690 64.95 -22.02 41.16
C LEU A 690 64.33 -22.37 42.51
N ILE A 691 63.76 -23.56 42.67
CA ILE A 691 63.46 -24.14 43.97
C ILE A 691 64.38 -25.33 44.14
N SER A 692 65.27 -25.28 45.13
CA SER A 692 66.33 -26.27 45.29
C SER A 692 66.71 -26.45 46.75
N HIS A 693 67.27 -27.63 47.05
CA HIS A 693 67.93 -27.97 48.31
C HIS A 693 69.45 -28.12 48.16
N ASN A 694 69.98 -27.94 46.96
CA ASN A 694 71.37 -28.15 46.61
C ASN A 694 72.21 -26.88 46.83
N PRO A 695 73.26 -26.91 47.67
CA PRO A 695 74.06 -25.72 47.96
C PRO A 695 74.72 -25.13 46.70
N VAL A 696 75.13 -25.97 45.74
CA VAL A 696 75.77 -25.54 44.47
C VAL A 696 74.83 -24.67 43.63
N VAL A 697 73.53 -24.95 43.67
CA VAL A 697 72.49 -24.21 42.92
C VAL A 697 72.01 -22.98 43.70
N MET A 698 72.15 -22.97 45.03
CA MET A 698 71.91 -21.78 45.86
C MET A 698 73.02 -20.74 45.71
N GLU A 699 74.28 -21.17 45.63
CA GLU A 699 75.46 -20.28 45.54
C GLU A 699 75.44 -19.40 44.28
N ILE A 700 74.75 -19.82 43.22
CA ILE A 700 74.64 -19.03 41.99
C ILE A 700 73.52 -17.98 42.01
N ALA A 701 72.68 -17.90 43.05
CA ALA A 701 71.52 -17.03 43.08
C ALA A 701 71.84 -15.59 43.54
N ASP A 702 71.24 -14.58 42.89
CA ASP A 702 71.34 -13.17 43.33
C ASP A 702 70.46 -12.89 44.57
N VAL A 703 69.33 -13.60 44.67
CA VAL A 703 68.35 -13.42 45.75
C VAL A 703 67.86 -14.78 46.24
N LEU A 704 67.92 -15.00 47.55
CA LEU A 704 67.33 -16.13 48.25
C LEU A 704 65.99 -15.73 48.90
N TYR A 705 64.95 -16.52 48.68
CA TYR A 705 63.67 -16.43 49.36
C TYR A 705 63.47 -17.63 50.29
N GLY A 706 63.62 -17.41 51.59
CA GLY A 706 63.32 -18.39 52.63
C GLY A 706 61.82 -18.51 52.87
N ALA A 707 61.23 -19.63 52.48
CA ALA A 707 59.86 -20.01 52.79
C ALA A 707 59.77 -20.66 54.18
N THR A 708 58.87 -20.13 55.01
CA THR A 708 58.59 -20.63 56.37
C THR A 708 57.08 -20.74 56.58
N MET A 709 56.65 -21.55 57.53
CA MET A 709 55.23 -21.75 57.86
C MET A 709 54.93 -21.20 59.25
N GLU A 710 53.97 -20.29 59.37
CA GLU A 710 53.57 -19.71 60.66
C GLU A 710 52.60 -20.64 61.42
N ARG A 711 52.44 -20.38 62.73
CA ARG A 711 51.48 -21.09 63.58
C ARG A 711 50.05 -20.78 63.12
N GLY A 712 49.47 -21.71 62.37
CA GLY A 712 48.22 -21.50 61.64
C GLY A 712 48.28 -21.95 60.17
N GLY A 713 49.43 -22.41 59.68
CA GLY A 713 49.55 -23.06 58.36
C GLY A 713 49.71 -22.11 57.17
N SER A 714 49.83 -20.80 57.41
CA SER A 714 50.15 -19.81 56.38
C SER A 714 51.65 -19.79 56.05
N THR A 715 51.98 -19.74 54.76
CA THR A 715 53.36 -19.52 54.27
C THR A 715 53.74 -18.05 54.44
N LYS A 716 54.99 -17.83 54.86
CA LYS A 716 55.65 -16.52 54.89
C LYS A 716 57.00 -16.61 54.21
N LEU A 717 57.28 -15.64 53.34
CA LEU A 717 58.52 -15.53 52.59
C LEU A 717 59.41 -14.44 53.20
N ILE A 718 60.69 -14.76 53.39
CA ILE A 718 61.72 -13.85 53.90
C ILE A 718 62.79 -13.74 52.81
N SER A 719 63.06 -12.53 52.31
CA SER A 719 64.11 -12.29 51.34
C SER A 719 65.48 -12.09 52.02
N MET A 720 66.50 -12.71 51.45
CA MET A 720 67.91 -12.48 51.74
C MET A 720 68.62 -12.23 50.41
N LYS A 721 69.41 -11.17 50.32
CA LYS A 721 70.32 -10.97 49.18
C LYS A 721 71.65 -11.61 49.53
N LEU A 722 72.22 -12.35 48.58
CA LEU A 722 73.62 -12.74 48.65
C LEU A 722 74.45 -11.58 48.09
N GLU A 723 75.57 -11.26 48.75
CA GLU A 723 76.56 -10.25 48.31
C GLU A 723 77.78 -10.91 47.68
#